data_AF-A0A948PT14-F1
#
_entry.id   AF-A0A948PT14-F1
#
_cell.length_a   1.000
_cell.length_b   1.000
_cell.length_c   1.000
_cell.angle_alpha   90.00
_cell.angle_beta   90.00
_cell.angle_gamma   90.00
#
_symmetry.space_group_name_H-M   'P 1'
#
loop_
_entity.id
_entity.type
_entity.pdbx_description
1 polymer ?
#
loop_
_entity_poly.entity_id
_entity_poly.type
_entity_poly.pdbx_seq_one_letter_code
_entity_poly.pdbx_strand_id
1 'polypeptide(L)'
;MKHILRWFFPLFILAIPLAVDLRTNGLYDIPKISLAYLFASGGLLLFIIEAGKRKRIEVVQNRIFWLIGGFILINLVSTLLSISPILSIFGLYRRYDGFLTLLSYAALLFAFANYGRIKDITYAILIAATLTGSYAILQHFGIYIIPSLTTDRTTSLFGNPNFLAAYLLIAFPLAVTLYSSEKKRIFSLIFGLISLIILLGLFFTKTRATFLGLLVQIPFLLFLIREKVNKKRLLVFLFPLLLFFIAFGKPIIERLGSSSKDIARIGLWKGTFSVFCQYPLFGTGPEALNGAFCKNMPLEFIKHYKGAYILADKAHNEFLDIAATRGVFALLLWLLILFAIFRMGFSALPKEKLFISAFLAGILGYLVQAQFNLSLFSVTHLVWVMMGLVIGEVSKRRVIKIRYAKPILILSILAFSLISYHIGKFYLSDIYFHKAKLFSASGDRASAKIFFDKSCKANPYEREYIKEYLQFLLDIGEKERAEELGKKAIWLMADESRLYYLLAQSTENKSIDEAISFYKKAIELNPFWADPHNNLAIAYINKRDFPSAKLEFEKALYLNSDSNSYKENLGSLYIQMGYEAYERREFKEAISLYNERLKIYPGDASTIKNLASIYFKLKKYRKAKEEFLKVLVINPEDEYAKSVVKWIGSQK
;
A
#
# COMPACT_ATOMS: atom_id res chain seq x y z
N MET A 1 -34.60 -9.64 -19.85
CA MET A 1 -33.39 -8.79 -19.81
C MET A 1 -33.57 -7.52 -18.97
N LYS A 2 -34.59 -6.69 -19.22
CA LYS A 2 -34.87 -5.49 -18.39
C LYS A 2 -34.93 -5.78 -16.88
N HIS A 3 -35.54 -6.89 -16.47
CA HIS A 3 -35.56 -7.31 -15.05
C HIS A 3 -34.18 -7.70 -14.51
N ILE A 4 -33.34 -8.38 -15.30
CA ILE A 4 -31.98 -8.77 -14.91
C ILE A 4 -31.12 -7.51 -14.72
N LEU A 5 -31.11 -6.62 -15.71
CA LEU A 5 -30.38 -5.35 -15.63
C LEU A 5 -30.86 -4.46 -14.48
N ARG A 6 -32.16 -4.52 -14.14
CA ARG A 6 -32.74 -3.77 -13.02
C ARG A 6 -32.11 -4.13 -11.67
N TRP A 7 -31.75 -5.40 -11.46
CA TRP A 7 -31.19 -5.88 -10.19
C TRP A 7 -29.67 -6.03 -10.19
N PHE A 8 -29.06 -6.27 -11.36
CA PHE A 8 -27.61 -6.44 -11.49
C PHE A 8 -26.80 -5.27 -10.93
N PHE A 9 -27.13 -4.03 -11.32
CA PHE A 9 -26.37 -2.85 -10.90
C PHE A 9 -26.53 -2.51 -9.40
N PRO A 10 -27.74 -2.54 -8.80
CA PRO A 10 -27.87 -2.44 -7.35
C PRO A 10 -27.13 -3.55 -6.59
N LEU A 11 -27.18 -4.80 -7.09
CA LEU A 11 -26.49 -5.93 -6.46
C LEU A 11 -24.96 -5.73 -6.45
N PHE A 12 -24.38 -5.21 -7.53
CA PHE A 12 -22.96 -4.84 -7.58
C PHE A 12 -22.57 -3.88 -6.45
N ILE A 13 -23.36 -2.83 -6.25
CA ILE A 13 -23.12 -1.79 -5.24
C ILE A 13 -23.24 -2.34 -3.83
N LEU A 14 -24.13 -3.32 -3.62
CA LEU A 14 -24.27 -4.00 -2.32
C LEU A 14 -23.16 -5.01 -2.08
N ALA A 15 -22.76 -5.77 -3.10
CA ALA A 15 -21.87 -6.91 -2.93
C ALA A 15 -20.45 -6.49 -2.53
N ILE A 16 -19.87 -5.47 -3.17
CA ILE A 16 -18.48 -5.06 -2.93
C ILE A 16 -18.22 -4.65 -1.46
N PRO A 17 -18.91 -3.64 -0.88
CA PRO A 17 -18.61 -3.20 0.48
C PRO A 17 -18.86 -4.26 1.54
N LEU A 18 -19.66 -5.29 1.22
CA LEU A 18 -20.00 -6.40 2.14
C LEU A 18 -19.12 -7.64 1.94
N ALA A 19 -18.32 -7.71 0.87
CA ALA A 19 -17.55 -8.90 0.53
C ALA A 19 -16.34 -9.11 1.45
N VAL A 20 -16.31 -10.27 2.11
CA VAL A 20 -15.25 -10.74 3.02
C VAL A 20 -15.13 -12.26 2.88
N ASP A 21 -13.90 -12.81 2.86
CA ASP A 21 -13.66 -14.26 2.86
C ASP A 21 -12.47 -14.65 3.73
N LEU A 22 -12.77 -15.32 4.86
CA LEU A 22 -11.79 -15.79 5.85
C LEU A 22 -10.81 -16.85 5.31
N ARG A 23 -11.08 -17.42 4.13
CA ARG A 23 -10.18 -18.41 3.51
C ARG A 23 -9.06 -17.75 2.72
N THR A 24 -9.17 -16.46 2.42
CA THR A 24 -8.17 -15.69 1.68
C THR A 24 -7.22 -14.97 2.64
N ASN A 25 -5.97 -14.78 2.24
CA ASN A 25 -5.00 -14.01 3.00
C ASN A 25 -5.27 -12.50 2.88
N GLY A 26 -5.77 -12.07 1.72
CA GLY A 26 -6.35 -10.74 1.52
C GLY A 26 -7.84 -10.72 1.86
N LEU A 27 -8.18 -11.01 3.12
CA LEU A 27 -9.54 -11.16 3.68
C LEU A 27 -10.58 -10.20 3.10
N TYR A 28 -10.21 -8.94 2.93
CA TYR A 28 -11.09 -7.87 2.48
C TYR A 28 -10.89 -7.50 1.00
N ASP A 29 -9.64 -7.47 0.52
CA ASP A 29 -9.30 -6.87 -0.78
C ASP A 29 -9.53 -7.86 -1.92
N ILE A 30 -9.20 -9.14 -1.73
CA ILE A 30 -9.29 -10.19 -2.76
C ILE A 30 -10.74 -10.47 -3.16
N PRO A 31 -11.70 -10.62 -2.23
CA PRO A 31 -13.12 -10.73 -2.60
C PRO A 31 -13.65 -9.51 -3.34
N LYS A 32 -13.27 -8.31 -2.89
CA LYS A 32 -13.76 -7.06 -3.48
C LYS A 32 -13.27 -6.86 -4.91
N ILE A 33 -11.97 -7.00 -5.16
CA ILE A 33 -11.41 -6.82 -6.50
C ILE A 33 -11.90 -7.90 -7.47
N SER A 34 -12.03 -9.15 -7.01
CA SER A 34 -12.52 -10.25 -7.83
C SER A 34 -13.97 -10.04 -8.25
N LEU A 35 -14.84 -9.67 -7.31
CA LEU A 35 -16.21 -9.30 -7.62
C LEU A 35 -16.26 -8.13 -8.60
N ALA A 36 -15.42 -7.12 -8.41
CA ALA A 36 -15.39 -5.97 -9.29
C ALA A 36 -15.05 -6.33 -10.74
N TYR A 37 -14.03 -7.15 -10.97
CA TYR A 37 -13.69 -7.62 -12.31
C TYR A 37 -14.81 -8.46 -12.93
N LEU A 38 -15.46 -9.32 -12.14
CA LEU A 38 -16.60 -10.12 -12.60
C LEU A 38 -17.80 -9.25 -12.96
N PHE A 39 -18.12 -8.24 -12.16
CA PHE A 39 -19.24 -7.34 -12.43
C PHE A 39 -18.95 -6.35 -13.56
N ALA A 40 -17.72 -5.87 -13.69
CA ALA A 40 -17.32 -5.00 -14.80
C ALA A 40 -17.44 -5.74 -16.14
N SER A 41 -16.83 -6.93 -16.23
CA SER A 41 -16.90 -7.77 -17.42
C SER A 41 -18.32 -8.31 -17.69
N GLY A 42 -19.04 -8.73 -16.65
CA GLY A 42 -20.43 -9.18 -16.73
C GLY A 42 -21.39 -8.07 -17.16
N GLY A 43 -21.18 -6.83 -16.68
CA GLY A 43 -21.97 -5.66 -17.08
C GLY A 43 -21.79 -5.33 -18.57
N LEU A 44 -20.57 -5.41 -19.09
CA LEU A 44 -20.28 -5.28 -20.53
C LEU A 44 -20.89 -6.43 -21.34
N LEU A 45 -20.81 -7.66 -20.86
CA LEU A 45 -21.43 -8.80 -21.52
C LEU A 45 -22.96 -8.63 -21.60
N LEU A 46 -23.61 -8.23 -20.51
CA LEU A 46 -25.05 -7.95 -20.50
C LEU A 46 -25.43 -6.82 -21.47
N PHE A 47 -24.60 -5.79 -21.60
CA PHE A 47 -24.76 -4.72 -22.60
C PHE A 47 -24.75 -5.30 -24.03
N ILE A 48 -23.80 -6.18 -24.34
CA ILE A 48 -23.67 -6.81 -25.65
C ILE A 48 -24.82 -7.79 -25.93
N ILE A 49 -25.25 -8.58 -24.94
CA ILE A 49 -26.39 -9.49 -25.10
C ILE A 49 -27.67 -8.70 -25.42
N GLU A 50 -27.94 -7.62 -24.70
CA GLU A 50 -29.13 -6.79 -24.95
C GLU A 50 -29.07 -6.13 -26.34
N ALA A 51 -27.89 -5.65 -26.73
CA ALA A 51 -27.64 -5.10 -28.05
C ALA A 51 -27.88 -6.12 -29.17
N GLY A 52 -27.42 -7.35 -28.97
CA GLY A 52 -27.58 -8.45 -29.91
C GLY A 52 -29.04 -8.90 -30.07
N LYS A 53 -29.79 -9.01 -28.96
CA LYS A 53 -31.22 -9.36 -28.97
C LYS A 53 -32.07 -8.35 -29.73
N ARG A 54 -31.75 -7.07 -29.60
CA ARG A 54 -32.51 -5.98 -30.23
C ARG A 54 -32.03 -5.64 -31.65
N LYS A 55 -30.88 -6.17 -32.09
CA LYS A 55 -30.14 -5.75 -33.31
C LYS A 55 -29.88 -4.23 -33.37
N ARG A 56 -30.00 -3.55 -32.24
CA ARG A 56 -29.81 -2.11 -32.07
C ARG A 56 -29.40 -1.84 -30.63
N ILE A 57 -28.66 -0.76 -30.43
CA ILE A 57 -28.20 -0.36 -29.12
C ILE A 57 -28.51 1.11 -28.87
N GLU A 58 -29.07 1.39 -27.70
CA GLU A 58 -29.29 2.74 -27.21
C GLU A 58 -28.13 3.11 -26.31
N VAL A 59 -27.22 3.95 -26.82
CA VAL A 59 -26.00 4.32 -26.10
C VAL A 59 -26.03 5.80 -25.77
N VAL A 60 -25.56 6.13 -24.58
CA VAL A 60 -25.33 7.51 -24.16
C VAL A 60 -24.23 8.11 -25.04
N GLN A 61 -24.55 9.18 -25.76
CA GLN A 61 -23.60 9.87 -26.61
C GLN A 61 -23.15 11.16 -25.93
N ASN A 62 -21.90 11.20 -25.48
CA ASN A 62 -21.30 12.37 -24.89
C ASN A 62 -19.81 12.46 -25.24
N ARG A 63 -19.31 13.69 -25.50
CA ARG A 63 -17.90 13.95 -25.84
C ARG A 63 -16.93 13.58 -24.70
N ILE A 64 -17.41 13.50 -23.45
CA ILE A 64 -16.58 13.11 -22.29
C ILE A 64 -15.96 11.72 -22.44
N PHE A 65 -16.58 10.81 -23.19
CA PHE A 65 -16.00 9.49 -23.44
C PHE A 65 -14.70 9.55 -24.25
N TRP A 66 -14.47 10.60 -25.05
CA TRP A 66 -13.18 10.83 -25.69
C TRP A 66 -12.10 11.25 -24.69
N LEU A 67 -12.44 12.06 -23.69
CA LEU A 67 -11.52 12.41 -22.60
C LEU A 67 -11.17 11.17 -21.76
N ILE A 68 -12.17 10.35 -21.43
CA ILE A 68 -11.96 9.08 -20.72
C ILE A 68 -11.10 8.13 -21.55
N GLY A 69 -11.36 8.00 -22.86
CA GLY A 69 -10.55 7.21 -23.78
C GLY A 69 -9.10 7.69 -23.85
N GLY A 70 -8.88 9.00 -23.94
CA GLY A 70 -7.55 9.60 -23.86
C GLY A 70 -6.85 9.31 -22.54
N PHE A 71 -7.58 9.37 -21.42
CA PHE A 71 -7.05 9.03 -20.10
C PHE A 71 -6.65 7.55 -20.00
N ILE A 72 -7.43 6.63 -20.56
CA ILE A 72 -7.06 5.21 -20.62
C ILE A 72 -5.82 5.01 -21.51
N LEU A 73 -5.76 5.68 -22.66
CA LEU A 73 -4.65 5.56 -23.59
C LEU A 73 -3.33 6.05 -22.97
N ILE A 74 -3.33 7.19 -22.29
CA ILE A 74 -2.12 7.70 -21.62
C ILE A 74 -1.67 6.77 -20.49
N ASN A 75 -2.61 6.16 -19.76
CA ASN A 75 -2.29 5.18 -18.73
C ASN A 75 -1.76 3.87 -19.33
N LEU A 76 -2.22 3.46 -20.52
CA LEU A 76 -1.65 2.34 -21.25
C LEU A 76 -0.20 2.64 -21.64
N VAL A 77 0.06 3.82 -22.21
CA VAL A 77 1.43 4.25 -22.56
C VAL A 77 2.32 4.28 -21.33
N SER A 78 1.85 4.87 -20.22
CA SER A 78 2.56 4.88 -18.93
C SER A 78 2.84 3.45 -18.41
N THR A 79 1.92 2.52 -18.58
CA THR A 79 2.10 1.11 -18.20
C THR A 79 3.15 0.41 -19.06
N LEU A 80 3.16 0.67 -20.37
CA LEU A 80 4.14 0.09 -21.31
C LEU A 80 5.56 0.64 -21.10
N LEU A 81 5.67 1.92 -20.74
CA LEU A 81 6.93 2.61 -20.44
C LEU A 81 7.34 2.52 -18.95
N SER A 82 6.58 1.77 -18.16
CA SER A 82 6.78 1.65 -16.71
C SER A 82 8.16 1.09 -16.37
N ILE A 83 8.74 1.55 -15.27
CA ILE A 83 9.93 0.91 -14.67
C ILE A 83 9.62 -0.50 -14.15
N SER A 84 8.34 -0.83 -14.00
CA SER A 84 7.82 -2.09 -13.49
C SER A 84 6.53 -2.51 -14.23
N PRO A 85 6.61 -2.96 -15.50
CA PRO A 85 5.42 -3.18 -16.33
C PRO A 85 4.42 -4.19 -15.75
N ILE A 86 4.89 -5.30 -15.17
CA ILE A 86 4.02 -6.32 -14.58
C ILE A 86 3.27 -5.74 -13.37
N LEU A 87 3.96 -5.00 -12.50
CA LEU A 87 3.32 -4.31 -11.37
C LEU A 87 2.31 -3.27 -11.87
N SER A 88 2.62 -2.53 -12.92
CA SER A 88 1.70 -1.54 -13.48
C SER A 88 0.47 -2.13 -14.14
N ILE A 89 0.54 -3.35 -14.65
CA ILE A 89 -0.62 -4.06 -15.22
C ILE A 89 -1.56 -4.53 -14.10
N PHE A 90 -1.04 -5.27 -13.12
CA PHE A 90 -1.86 -5.95 -12.09
C PHE A 90 -2.08 -5.13 -10.82
N GLY A 91 -1.12 -4.28 -10.45
CA GLY A 91 -1.06 -3.53 -9.21
C GLY A 91 -0.41 -4.29 -8.06
N LEU A 92 -0.18 -3.58 -6.94
CA LEU A 92 0.46 -4.16 -5.76
C LEU A 92 -0.50 -5.11 -5.01
N TYR A 93 0.03 -6.20 -4.45
CA TYR A 93 -0.74 -7.12 -3.62
C TYR A 93 -1.55 -6.39 -2.53
N ARG A 94 -2.81 -6.82 -2.32
CA ARG A 94 -3.85 -6.17 -1.47
C ARG A 94 -4.36 -4.80 -1.94
N ARG A 95 -3.86 -4.26 -3.07
CA ARG A 95 -4.35 -3.00 -3.65
C ARG A 95 -4.94 -3.20 -5.03
N TYR A 96 -4.15 -3.85 -5.90
CA TYR A 96 -4.49 -4.11 -7.29
C TYR A 96 -4.93 -2.86 -8.04
N ASP A 97 -4.33 -1.69 -7.82
CA ASP A 97 -4.72 -0.42 -8.48
C ASP A 97 -3.97 -0.20 -9.81
N GLY A 98 -3.62 -1.30 -10.49
CA GLY A 98 -2.96 -1.29 -11.79
C GLY A 98 -3.90 -0.97 -12.97
N PHE A 99 -3.38 -1.07 -14.19
CA PHE A 99 -4.08 -0.74 -15.42
C PHE A 99 -5.37 -1.57 -15.64
N LEU A 100 -5.38 -2.86 -15.27
CA LEU A 100 -6.57 -3.70 -15.39
C LEU A 100 -7.74 -3.19 -14.53
N THR A 101 -7.42 -2.60 -13.39
CA THR A 101 -8.40 -2.00 -12.49
C THR A 101 -8.94 -0.69 -13.05
N LEU A 102 -8.07 0.12 -13.66
CA LEU A 102 -8.52 1.32 -14.40
C LEU A 102 -9.47 0.96 -15.54
N LEU A 103 -9.18 -0.08 -16.32
CA LEU A 103 -10.09 -0.58 -17.36
C LEU A 103 -11.43 -1.02 -16.78
N SER A 104 -11.41 -1.66 -15.61
CA SER A 104 -12.62 -2.07 -14.90
C SER A 104 -13.43 -0.86 -14.43
N TYR A 105 -12.80 0.20 -13.91
CA TYR A 105 -13.48 1.45 -13.57
C TYR A 105 -14.14 2.11 -14.78
N ALA A 106 -13.43 2.18 -15.91
CA ALA A 106 -13.97 2.76 -17.14
C ALA A 106 -15.15 1.94 -17.69
N ALA A 107 -15.04 0.61 -17.65
CA ALA A 107 -16.12 -0.31 -18.01
C ALA A 107 -17.37 -0.11 -17.13
N LEU A 108 -17.17 0.02 -15.81
CA LEU A 108 -18.25 0.30 -14.85
C LEU A 108 -18.88 1.67 -15.12
N LEU A 109 -18.08 2.72 -15.28
CA LEU A 109 -18.58 4.05 -15.62
C LEU A 109 -19.46 4.01 -16.87
N PHE A 110 -18.99 3.34 -17.93
CA PHE A 110 -19.74 3.19 -19.16
C PHE A 110 -21.03 2.39 -18.97
N ALA A 111 -20.98 1.26 -18.28
CA ALA A 111 -22.16 0.42 -18.03
C ALA A 111 -23.22 1.17 -17.21
N PHE A 112 -22.81 1.88 -16.16
CA PHE A 112 -23.69 2.68 -15.32
C PHE A 112 -24.23 3.93 -16.01
N ALA A 113 -23.47 4.57 -16.90
CA ALA A 113 -24.00 5.66 -17.73
C ALA A 113 -25.15 5.18 -18.61
N ASN A 114 -25.06 3.96 -19.15
CA ASN A 114 -26.06 3.44 -20.08
C ASN A 114 -27.28 2.83 -19.37
N TYR A 115 -27.10 2.09 -18.28
CA TYR A 115 -28.19 1.34 -17.64
C TYR A 115 -28.42 1.63 -16.17
N GLY A 116 -27.48 2.33 -15.52
CA GLY A 116 -27.61 2.69 -14.12
C GLY A 116 -28.83 3.59 -13.91
N ARG A 117 -29.56 3.34 -12.83
CA ARG A 117 -30.69 4.17 -12.41
C ARG A 117 -30.32 4.85 -11.12
N ILE A 118 -30.14 6.17 -11.17
CA ILE A 118 -29.53 6.94 -10.08
C ILE A 118 -30.24 6.72 -8.73
N LYS A 119 -31.57 6.61 -8.74
CA LYS A 119 -32.39 6.34 -7.55
C LYS A 119 -32.11 4.96 -6.93
N ASP A 120 -32.11 3.90 -7.73
CA ASP A 120 -31.90 2.53 -7.24
C ASP A 120 -30.48 2.34 -6.72
N ILE A 121 -29.50 2.96 -7.39
CA ILE A 121 -28.11 2.95 -6.94
C ILE A 121 -27.94 3.75 -5.66
N THR A 122 -28.63 4.88 -5.51
CA THR A 122 -28.63 5.65 -4.26
C THR A 122 -29.08 4.78 -3.07
N TYR A 123 -30.19 4.04 -3.21
CA TYR A 123 -30.65 3.15 -2.14
C TYR A 123 -29.68 2.00 -1.87
N ALA A 124 -29.08 1.41 -2.90
CA ALA A 124 -28.07 0.38 -2.72
C ALA A 124 -26.85 0.89 -1.92
N ILE A 125 -26.34 2.09 -2.26
CA ILE A 125 -25.24 2.73 -1.51
C ILE A 125 -25.64 2.92 -0.05
N LEU A 126 -26.86 3.44 0.20
CA LEU A 126 -27.34 3.70 1.55
C LEU A 126 -27.53 2.43 2.38
N ILE A 127 -28.07 1.36 1.81
CA ILE A 127 -28.22 0.08 2.51
C ILE A 127 -26.84 -0.44 2.93
N ALA A 128 -25.87 -0.48 2.01
CA ALA A 128 -24.52 -0.91 2.33
C ALA A 128 -23.82 0.02 3.35
N ALA A 129 -24.04 1.34 3.26
CA ALA A 129 -23.52 2.32 4.22
C ALA A 129 -24.13 2.15 5.62
N THR A 130 -25.42 1.85 5.70
CA THR A 130 -26.08 1.54 6.97
C THR A 130 -25.50 0.26 7.59
N LEU A 131 -25.39 -0.82 6.82
CA LEU A 131 -24.85 -2.09 7.33
C LEU A 131 -23.41 -1.94 7.83
N THR A 132 -22.54 -1.31 7.03
CA THR A 132 -21.14 -1.11 7.38
C THR A 132 -20.96 -0.08 8.49
N GLY A 133 -21.76 0.99 8.50
CA GLY A 133 -21.78 2.00 9.57
C GLY A 133 -22.27 1.44 10.90
N SER A 134 -23.35 0.66 10.90
CA SER A 134 -23.85 -0.04 12.09
C SER A 134 -22.81 -1.01 12.63
N TYR A 135 -22.15 -1.80 11.76
CA TYR A 135 -21.08 -2.69 12.22
C TYR A 135 -19.87 -1.93 12.77
N ALA A 136 -19.54 -0.77 12.20
CA ALA A 136 -18.49 0.09 12.76
C ALA A 136 -18.83 0.58 14.17
N ILE A 137 -20.10 0.93 14.43
CA ILE A 137 -20.57 1.31 15.77
C ILE A 137 -20.45 0.11 16.74
N LEU A 138 -20.85 -1.09 16.32
CA LEU A 138 -20.70 -2.31 17.14
C LEU A 138 -19.23 -2.60 17.48
N GLN A 139 -18.33 -2.48 16.51
CA GLN A 139 -16.89 -2.64 16.74
C GLN A 139 -16.34 -1.64 17.76
N HIS A 140 -16.84 -0.39 17.74
CA HIS A 140 -16.43 0.62 18.72
C HIS A 140 -16.71 0.18 20.16
N PHE A 141 -17.82 -0.52 20.38
CA PHE A 141 -18.23 -1.08 21.67
C PHE A 141 -17.68 -2.49 21.93
N GLY A 142 -16.68 -2.94 21.17
CA GLY A 142 -16.01 -4.21 21.40
C GLY A 142 -16.69 -5.45 20.81
N ILE A 143 -17.71 -5.28 19.96
CA ILE A 143 -18.42 -6.40 19.33
C ILE A 143 -17.81 -6.70 17.96
N TYR A 144 -17.08 -7.82 17.85
CA TYR A 144 -16.35 -8.22 16.65
C TYR A 144 -16.91 -9.51 16.04
N ILE A 145 -17.65 -9.38 14.94
CA ILE A 145 -18.12 -10.52 14.13
C ILE A 145 -16.97 -11.08 13.26
N ILE A 146 -16.18 -10.18 12.67
CA ILE A 146 -14.97 -10.50 11.90
C ILE A 146 -13.77 -9.94 12.66
N PRO A 147 -12.61 -10.64 12.68
CA PRO A 147 -11.40 -10.16 13.34
C PRO A 147 -11.02 -8.75 12.89
N SER A 148 -10.89 -7.83 13.85
CA SER A 148 -10.40 -6.48 13.57
C SER A 148 -8.88 -6.47 13.50
N LEU A 149 -8.36 -5.81 12.48
CA LEU A 149 -6.92 -5.59 12.31
C LEU A 149 -6.38 -4.42 13.16
N THR A 150 -7.26 -3.67 13.82
CA THR A 150 -6.89 -2.51 14.66
C THR A 150 -7.66 -2.50 15.97
N THR A 151 -7.00 -2.17 17.08
CA THR A 151 -7.59 -2.12 18.42
C THR A 151 -8.30 -0.79 18.72
N ASP A 152 -7.81 0.33 18.17
CA ASP A 152 -8.23 1.68 18.58
C ASP A 152 -9.21 2.38 17.61
N ARG A 153 -9.43 1.77 16.44
CA ARG A 153 -10.19 2.34 15.32
C ARG A 153 -11.10 1.28 14.72
N THR A 154 -12.24 1.71 14.21
CA THR A 154 -13.21 0.81 13.59
C THR A 154 -12.96 0.69 12.09
N THR A 155 -13.07 -0.53 11.58
CA THR A 155 -12.74 -0.89 10.19
C THR A 155 -13.90 -1.51 9.44
N SER A 156 -14.90 -2.00 10.16
CA SER A 156 -16.07 -2.69 9.63
C SER A 156 -15.65 -3.77 8.62
N LEU A 157 -16.43 -3.96 7.55
CA LEU A 157 -16.15 -4.92 6.47
C LEU A 157 -15.11 -4.41 5.46
N PHE A 158 -14.44 -3.29 5.73
CA PHE A 158 -13.41 -2.72 4.87
C PHE A 158 -11.99 -3.09 5.28
N GLY A 159 -11.78 -3.59 6.51
CA GLY A 159 -10.45 -3.94 7.03
C GLY A 159 -9.51 -2.75 7.27
N ASN A 160 -9.88 -1.55 6.83
CA ASN A 160 -9.12 -0.32 7.01
C ASN A 160 -10.06 0.84 7.37
N PRO A 161 -9.76 1.59 8.45
CA PRO A 161 -10.62 2.68 8.89
C PRO A 161 -10.71 3.82 7.88
N ASN A 162 -9.67 4.04 7.09
CA ASN A 162 -9.63 5.10 6.08
C ASN A 162 -10.58 4.80 4.90
N PHE A 163 -10.72 3.52 4.51
CA PHE A 163 -11.58 3.13 3.37
C PHE A 163 -13.05 3.18 3.79
N LEU A 164 -13.37 2.67 4.97
CA LEU A 164 -14.71 2.80 5.55
C LEU A 164 -15.11 4.28 5.64
N ALA A 165 -14.23 5.14 6.15
CA ALA A 165 -14.51 6.56 6.29
C ALA A 165 -14.79 7.23 4.93
N ALA A 166 -13.98 6.94 3.91
CA ALA A 166 -14.17 7.48 2.57
C ALA A 166 -15.48 6.99 1.93
N TYR A 167 -15.86 5.73 2.13
CA TYR A 167 -17.14 5.18 1.67
C TYR A 167 -18.34 5.88 2.35
N LEU A 168 -18.31 6.00 3.68
CA LEU A 168 -19.35 6.66 4.46
C LEU A 168 -19.47 8.15 4.08
N LEU A 169 -18.35 8.82 3.81
CA LEU A 169 -18.31 10.21 3.32
C LEU A 169 -19.01 10.38 1.97
N ILE A 170 -18.88 9.41 1.05
CA ILE A 170 -19.61 9.42 -0.23
C ILE A 170 -21.11 9.23 -0.01
N ALA A 171 -21.50 8.33 0.89
CA ALA A 171 -22.91 8.00 1.15
C ALA A 171 -23.66 9.10 1.92
N PHE A 172 -22.96 9.85 2.78
CA PHE A 172 -23.54 10.88 3.64
C PHE A 172 -24.44 11.91 2.93
N PRO A 173 -24.01 12.60 1.86
CA PRO A 173 -24.84 13.58 1.17
C PRO A 173 -26.11 12.97 0.56
N LEU A 174 -26.08 11.68 0.20
CA LEU A 174 -27.24 10.96 -0.31
C LEU A 174 -28.33 10.84 0.77
N ALA A 175 -27.93 10.44 1.98
CA ALA A 175 -28.84 10.29 3.12
C ALA A 175 -29.45 11.63 3.54
N VAL A 176 -28.62 12.67 3.65
CA VAL A 176 -29.05 14.02 4.04
C VAL A 176 -30.01 14.62 3.03
N THR A 177 -29.76 14.41 1.73
CA THR A 177 -30.64 14.90 0.66
C THR A 177 -32.02 14.25 0.78
N LEU A 178 -32.09 12.92 0.91
CA LEU A 178 -33.36 12.20 1.06
C LEU A 178 -34.10 12.57 2.35
N TYR A 179 -33.40 12.67 3.49
CA TYR A 179 -33.97 13.15 4.76
C TYR A 179 -34.68 14.50 4.60
N SER A 180 -34.04 15.41 3.87
CA SER A 180 -34.46 16.82 3.76
C SER A 180 -35.51 17.04 2.67
N SER A 181 -35.61 16.15 1.68
CA SER A 181 -36.57 16.24 0.58
C SER A 181 -37.81 15.33 0.72
N GLU A 182 -37.75 14.28 1.56
CA GLU A 182 -38.82 13.29 1.65
C GLU A 182 -40.12 13.87 2.25
N LYS A 183 -41.25 13.65 1.59
CA LYS A 183 -42.54 14.23 2.00
C LYS A 183 -43.13 13.49 3.18
N LYS A 184 -43.03 12.16 3.17
CA LYS A 184 -43.58 11.29 4.23
C LYS A 184 -42.70 11.32 5.48
N ARG A 185 -43.28 11.68 6.63
CA ARG A 185 -42.53 11.85 7.90
C ARG A 185 -41.77 10.58 8.30
N ILE A 186 -42.38 9.40 8.18
CA ILE A 186 -41.74 8.12 8.55
C ILE A 186 -40.47 7.86 7.74
N PHE A 187 -40.53 8.02 6.41
CA PHE A 187 -39.38 7.81 5.54
C PHE A 187 -38.30 8.88 5.74
N SER A 188 -38.70 10.13 6.01
CA SER A 188 -37.75 11.16 6.43
C SER A 188 -37.01 10.73 7.70
N LEU A 189 -37.70 10.32 8.77
CA LEU A 189 -37.05 9.86 10.00
C LEU A 189 -36.09 8.69 9.76
N ILE A 190 -36.44 7.73 8.90
CA ILE A 190 -35.56 6.63 8.51
C ILE A 190 -34.26 7.16 7.88
N PHE A 191 -34.35 8.08 6.90
CA PHE A 191 -33.15 8.66 6.29
C PHE A 191 -32.33 9.52 7.27
N GLY A 192 -32.97 10.15 8.26
CA GLY A 192 -32.30 10.85 9.35
C GLY A 192 -31.53 9.90 10.29
N LEU A 193 -32.09 8.72 10.59
CA LEU A 193 -31.39 7.69 11.34
C LEU A 193 -30.21 7.12 10.52
N ILE A 194 -30.41 6.89 9.22
CA ILE A 194 -29.34 6.43 8.33
C ILE A 194 -28.19 7.45 8.27
N SER A 195 -28.47 8.74 8.14
CA SER A 195 -27.42 9.76 8.14
C SER A 195 -26.69 9.84 9.48
N LEU A 196 -27.38 9.64 10.61
CA LEU A 196 -26.77 9.54 11.94
C LEU A 196 -25.84 8.33 12.06
N ILE A 197 -26.26 7.15 11.61
CA ILE A 197 -25.43 5.93 11.60
C ILE A 197 -24.17 6.15 10.76
N ILE A 198 -24.30 6.73 9.57
CA ILE A 198 -23.17 7.03 8.68
C ILE A 198 -22.19 7.99 9.38
N LEU A 199 -22.71 9.03 10.02
CA LEU A 199 -21.90 10.03 10.71
C LEU A 199 -21.15 9.45 11.92
N LEU A 200 -21.83 8.67 12.77
CA LEU A 200 -21.21 7.99 13.91
C LEU A 200 -20.15 6.99 13.46
N GLY A 201 -20.45 6.20 12.43
CA GLY A 201 -19.49 5.28 11.82
C GLY A 201 -18.24 6.01 11.32
N LEU A 202 -18.42 7.13 10.60
CA LEU A 202 -17.32 7.98 10.11
C LEU A 202 -16.49 8.52 11.29
N PHE A 203 -17.14 8.98 12.36
CA PHE A 203 -16.45 9.49 13.54
C PHE A 203 -15.59 8.41 14.23
N PHE A 204 -16.13 7.20 14.44
CA PHE A 204 -15.40 6.11 15.09
C PHE A 204 -14.21 5.58 14.27
N THR A 205 -14.16 5.85 12.96
CA THR A 205 -12.95 5.57 12.17
C THR A 205 -11.76 6.43 12.58
N LYS A 206 -12.00 7.59 13.22
CA LYS A 206 -10.98 8.60 13.59
C LYS A 206 -10.07 9.03 12.43
N THR A 207 -10.61 9.06 11.20
CA THR A 207 -9.88 9.42 9.97
C THR A 207 -9.88 10.94 9.76
N ARG A 208 -8.72 11.60 9.87
CA ARG A 208 -8.63 13.08 9.79
C ARG A 208 -9.08 13.65 8.44
N ALA A 209 -8.66 13.03 7.35
CA ALA A 209 -8.93 13.49 5.99
C ALA A 209 -10.43 13.60 5.67
N THR A 210 -11.26 12.74 6.25
CA THR A 210 -12.72 12.76 5.98
C THR A 210 -13.44 13.88 6.71
N PHE A 211 -12.89 14.40 7.81
CA PHE A 211 -13.44 15.60 8.46
C PHE A 211 -13.21 16.84 7.59
N LEU A 212 -12.03 16.97 6.97
CA LEU A 212 -11.79 18.01 5.95
C LEU A 212 -12.76 17.86 4.76
N GLY A 213 -13.01 16.60 4.34
CA GLY A 213 -14.02 16.28 3.36
C GLY A 213 -15.42 16.77 3.75
N LEU A 214 -15.88 16.51 4.98
CA LEU A 214 -17.17 16.99 5.50
C LEU A 214 -17.27 18.51 5.54
N LEU A 215 -16.19 19.20 5.97
CA LEU A 215 -16.14 20.67 6.06
C LEU A 215 -16.39 21.35 4.71
N VAL A 216 -15.92 20.75 3.61
CA VAL A 216 -16.16 21.25 2.24
C VAL A 216 -17.49 20.74 1.67
N GLN A 217 -17.79 19.45 1.90
CA GLN A 217 -18.95 18.76 1.33
C GLN A 217 -20.28 19.32 1.86
N ILE A 218 -20.39 19.63 3.15
CA ILE A 218 -21.66 20.07 3.75
C ILE A 218 -22.09 21.43 3.19
N PRO A 219 -21.27 22.51 3.25
CA PRO A 219 -21.66 23.79 2.68
C PRO A 219 -21.98 23.70 1.18
N PHE A 220 -21.19 22.90 0.45
CA PHE A 220 -21.41 22.68 -0.98
C PHE A 220 -22.76 21.99 -1.24
N LEU A 221 -23.09 20.93 -0.50
CA LEU A 221 -24.39 20.27 -0.61
C LEU A 221 -25.52 21.24 -0.30
N LEU A 222 -25.44 21.97 0.82
CA LEU A 222 -26.45 22.94 1.24
C LEU A 222 -26.70 23.99 0.16
N PHE A 223 -25.64 24.53 -0.44
CA PHE A 223 -25.73 25.45 -1.56
C PHE A 223 -26.53 24.87 -2.73
N LEU A 224 -26.27 23.60 -3.09
CA LEU A 224 -26.93 22.95 -4.22
C LEU A 224 -28.41 22.61 -3.99
N ILE A 225 -28.81 22.37 -2.74
CA ILE A 225 -30.18 21.90 -2.42
C ILE A 225 -31.05 22.96 -1.72
N ARG A 226 -30.51 24.14 -1.37
CA ARG A 226 -31.13 25.18 -0.51
C ARG A 226 -32.57 25.60 -0.87
N GLU A 227 -32.92 25.56 -2.15
CA GLU A 227 -34.25 25.98 -2.65
C GLU A 227 -35.25 24.83 -2.70
N LYS A 228 -34.80 23.57 -2.55
CA LYS A 228 -35.58 22.37 -2.85
C LYS A 228 -35.84 21.47 -1.65
N VAL A 229 -35.48 21.92 -0.45
CA VAL A 229 -35.53 21.10 0.77
C VAL A 229 -36.10 21.85 1.95
N ASN A 230 -36.55 21.10 2.96
CA ASN A 230 -37.10 21.67 4.17
C ASN A 230 -35.98 22.26 5.06
N LYS A 231 -35.87 23.60 5.06
CA LYS A 231 -34.86 24.35 5.85
C LYS A 231 -34.92 24.04 7.35
N LYS A 232 -36.11 23.80 7.93
CA LYS A 232 -36.25 23.44 9.35
C LYS A 232 -35.61 22.09 9.65
N ARG A 233 -35.81 21.09 8.77
CA ARG A 233 -35.17 19.76 8.95
C ARG A 233 -33.66 19.83 8.82
N LEU A 234 -33.14 20.63 7.88
CA LEU A 234 -31.71 20.88 7.77
C LEU A 234 -31.13 21.51 9.04
N LEU A 235 -31.80 22.52 9.61
CA LEU A 235 -31.37 23.15 10.87
C LEU A 235 -31.38 22.17 12.05
N VAL A 236 -32.44 21.35 12.15
CA VAL A 236 -32.55 20.28 13.16
C VAL A 236 -31.45 19.23 13.00
N PHE A 237 -30.91 19.04 11.79
CA PHE A 237 -29.80 18.10 11.56
C PHE A 237 -28.41 18.74 11.79
N LEU A 238 -28.24 20.00 11.40
CA LEU A 238 -26.98 20.73 11.57
C LEU A 238 -26.68 21.05 13.04
N PHE A 239 -27.71 21.26 13.87
CA PHE A 239 -27.53 21.62 15.28
C PHE A 239 -26.92 20.48 16.13
N PRO A 240 -27.43 19.23 16.12
CA PRO A 240 -26.79 18.10 16.79
C PRO A 240 -25.41 17.78 16.21
N LEU A 241 -25.22 17.95 14.90
CA LEU A 241 -23.93 17.79 14.26
C LEU A 241 -22.90 18.78 14.83
N LEU A 242 -23.28 20.05 14.98
CA LEU A 242 -22.45 21.08 15.58
C LEU A 242 -22.14 20.77 17.05
N LEU A 243 -23.15 20.43 17.84
CA LEU A 243 -22.96 20.03 19.24
C LEU A 243 -22.06 18.80 19.38
N PHE A 244 -22.21 17.83 18.48
CA PHE A 244 -21.37 16.64 18.44
C PHE A 244 -19.91 16.99 18.09
N PHE A 245 -19.68 17.87 17.13
CA PHE A 245 -18.32 18.40 16.85
C PHE A 245 -17.74 19.17 18.03
N ILE A 246 -18.56 19.91 18.80
CA ILE A 246 -18.09 20.58 20.02
C ILE A 246 -17.73 19.56 21.10
N ALA A 247 -18.61 18.58 21.36
CA ALA A 247 -18.42 17.58 22.40
C ALA A 247 -17.25 16.62 22.12
N PHE A 248 -17.02 16.28 20.85
CA PHE A 248 -16.07 15.25 20.45
C PHE A 248 -14.94 15.77 19.54
N GLY A 249 -14.86 17.08 19.30
CA GLY A 249 -13.86 17.71 18.44
C GLY A 249 -12.49 17.88 19.10
N LYS A 250 -12.40 17.96 20.43
CA LYS A 250 -11.13 18.17 21.14
C LYS A 250 -10.08 17.08 20.84
N PRO A 251 -10.41 15.76 20.89
CA PRO A 251 -9.47 14.71 20.47
C PRO A 251 -9.09 14.76 18.98
N ILE A 252 -9.94 15.36 18.12
CA ILE A 252 -9.65 15.56 16.69
C ILE A 252 -8.63 16.69 16.53
N ILE A 253 -8.82 17.81 17.23
CA ILE A 253 -7.93 18.98 17.21
C ILE A 253 -6.56 18.62 17.78
N GLU A 254 -6.51 17.92 18.92
CA GLU A 254 -5.26 17.43 19.51
C GLU A 254 -4.51 16.48 18.57
N ARG A 255 -5.26 15.65 17.83
CA ARG A 255 -4.67 14.81 16.78
C ARG A 255 -4.13 15.66 15.62
N LEU A 256 -4.85 16.68 15.15
CA LEU A 256 -4.37 17.56 14.07
C LEU A 256 -3.03 18.25 14.40
N GLY A 257 -2.69 18.44 15.68
CA GLY A 257 -1.41 19.01 16.13
C GLY A 257 -0.24 18.04 16.34
N SER A 258 -0.38 16.73 16.06
CA SER A 258 0.67 15.74 16.34
C SER A 258 1.80 15.74 15.28
N SER A 259 2.94 16.36 15.60
CA SER A 259 4.03 16.70 14.67
C SER A 259 4.79 15.54 14.01
N SER A 260 4.92 14.37 14.64
CA SER A 260 5.80 13.30 14.16
C SER A 260 5.32 12.61 12.88
N LYS A 261 4.00 12.52 12.65
CA LYS A 261 3.42 11.95 11.42
C LYS A 261 3.43 12.93 10.25
N ASP A 262 3.48 14.22 10.54
CA ASP A 262 3.47 15.27 9.52
C ASP A 262 4.83 15.41 8.83
N ILE A 263 5.94 15.19 9.56
CA ILE A 263 7.30 15.15 9.00
C ILE A 263 7.46 14.01 8.00
N ALA A 264 7.01 12.79 8.33
CA ALA A 264 7.06 11.65 7.42
C ALA A 264 6.22 11.87 6.15
N ARG A 265 5.06 12.54 6.27
CA ARG A 265 4.19 12.87 5.14
C ARG A 265 4.76 13.95 4.25
N ILE A 266 5.35 15.00 4.83
CA ILE A 266 6.04 16.05 4.08
C ILE A 266 7.24 15.45 3.34
N GLY A 267 8.02 14.58 3.99
CA GLY A 267 9.11 13.83 3.36
C GLY A 267 8.61 12.96 2.20
N LEU A 268 7.50 12.24 2.38
CA LEU A 268 6.87 11.47 1.32
C LEU A 268 6.47 12.34 0.12
N TRP A 269 5.86 13.51 0.34
CA TRP A 269 5.47 14.41 -0.74
C TRP A 269 6.68 15.01 -1.46
N LYS A 270 7.72 15.44 -0.73
CA LYS A 270 8.98 15.92 -1.33
C LYS A 270 9.64 14.84 -2.19
N GLY A 271 9.74 13.61 -1.69
CA GLY A 271 10.32 12.50 -2.44
C GLY A 271 9.48 12.15 -3.67
N THR A 272 8.14 12.13 -3.54
CA THR A 272 7.24 11.87 -4.67
C THR A 272 7.32 12.97 -5.73
N PHE A 273 7.41 14.23 -5.32
CA PHE A 273 7.61 15.34 -6.25
C PHE A 273 8.95 15.22 -6.99
N SER A 274 10.00 14.78 -6.32
CA SER A 274 11.31 14.50 -6.95
C SER A 274 11.20 13.40 -8.01
N VAL A 275 10.41 12.35 -7.73
CA VAL A 275 10.08 11.31 -8.73
C VAL A 275 9.34 11.90 -9.92
N PHE A 276 8.33 12.76 -9.70
CA PHE A 276 7.63 13.45 -10.79
C PHE A 276 8.60 14.27 -11.65
N CYS A 277 9.53 15.00 -11.06
CA CYS A 277 10.53 15.77 -11.79
C CYS A 277 11.45 14.89 -12.66
N GLN A 278 11.69 13.64 -12.27
CA GLN A 278 12.47 12.67 -13.06
C GLN A 278 11.66 12.02 -14.19
N TYR A 279 10.36 11.79 -13.98
CA TYR A 279 9.46 11.13 -14.93
C TYR A 279 8.23 11.99 -15.28
N PRO A 280 8.38 13.23 -15.80
CA PRO A 280 7.28 14.19 -15.84
C PRO A 280 6.18 13.86 -16.85
N LEU A 281 6.50 13.22 -17.98
CA LEU A 281 5.56 13.04 -19.09
C LEU A 281 4.61 11.87 -18.89
N PHE A 282 5.15 10.68 -18.61
CA PHE A 282 4.40 9.42 -18.49
C PHE A 282 4.48 8.80 -17.09
N GLY A 283 5.22 9.41 -16.16
CA GLY A 283 5.43 8.87 -14.82
C GLY A 283 6.25 7.59 -14.81
N THR A 284 6.36 6.99 -13.62
CA THR A 284 7.07 5.71 -13.42
C THR A 284 6.27 4.49 -13.84
N GLY A 285 4.98 4.65 -14.13
CA GLY A 285 3.99 3.59 -14.32
C GLY A 285 3.03 3.49 -13.12
N PRO A 286 1.75 3.13 -13.34
CA PRO A 286 0.81 2.87 -12.25
C PRO A 286 1.39 1.92 -11.19
N GLU A 287 1.18 2.22 -9.90
CA GLU A 287 1.66 1.42 -8.76
C GLU A 287 3.19 1.27 -8.63
N ALA A 288 3.99 1.84 -9.55
CA ALA A 288 5.44 1.75 -9.57
C ALA A 288 6.13 2.97 -8.92
N LEU A 289 5.49 3.62 -7.94
CA LEU A 289 6.08 4.75 -7.22
C LEU A 289 7.31 4.31 -6.42
N ASN A 290 7.19 3.16 -5.74
CA ASN A 290 8.20 2.63 -4.83
C ASN A 290 9.59 2.49 -5.47
N GLY A 291 9.68 1.92 -6.67
CA GLY A 291 10.94 1.66 -7.36
C GLY A 291 11.75 2.93 -7.64
N ALA A 292 11.09 4.03 -7.98
CA ALA A 292 11.75 5.32 -8.15
C ALA A 292 11.92 6.09 -6.84
N PHE A 293 10.96 5.97 -5.91
CA PHE A 293 11.02 6.67 -4.63
C PHE A 293 12.22 6.22 -3.78
N CYS A 294 12.56 4.93 -3.80
CA CYS A 294 13.71 4.40 -3.05
C CYS A 294 15.04 5.09 -3.40
N LYS A 295 15.20 5.56 -4.64
CA LYS A 295 16.38 6.28 -5.11
C LYS A 295 16.36 7.77 -4.75
N ASN A 296 15.22 8.29 -4.34
CA ASN A 296 14.94 9.72 -4.15
C ASN A 296 14.42 10.06 -2.74
N MET A 297 14.69 9.20 -1.75
CA MET A 297 14.21 9.43 -0.39
C MET A 297 14.87 10.67 0.22
N PRO A 298 14.09 11.64 0.75
CA PRO A 298 14.66 12.78 1.45
C PRO A 298 15.36 12.35 2.76
N LEU A 299 16.41 13.06 3.15
CA LEU A 299 17.16 12.81 4.40
C LEU A 299 16.26 12.73 5.65
N GLU A 300 15.25 13.59 5.74
CA GLU A 300 14.26 13.60 6.83
C GLU A 300 13.50 12.26 6.92
N PHE A 301 13.14 11.70 5.76
CA PHE A 301 12.42 10.43 5.64
C PHE A 301 13.35 9.27 6.02
N ILE A 302 14.58 9.26 5.51
CA ILE A 302 15.59 8.23 5.83
C ILE A 302 15.86 8.18 7.34
N LYS A 303 16.07 9.34 7.97
CA LYS A 303 16.32 9.44 9.42
C LYS A 303 15.14 8.99 10.26
N HIS A 304 13.91 9.32 9.85
CA HIS A 304 12.70 8.89 10.57
C HIS A 304 12.61 7.36 10.65
N TYR A 305 13.05 6.69 9.60
CA TYR A 305 12.91 5.25 9.45
C TYR A 305 14.19 4.44 9.69
N LYS A 306 15.31 5.11 10.00
CA LYS A 306 16.57 4.49 10.44
C LYS A 306 17.04 3.34 9.55
N GLY A 307 17.01 3.53 8.24
CA GLY A 307 17.52 2.55 7.27
C GLY A 307 16.71 1.26 7.14
N ALA A 308 15.49 1.20 7.68
CA ALA A 308 14.61 0.04 7.54
C ALA A 308 14.18 -0.18 6.07
N TYR A 309 13.83 -1.43 5.73
CA TYR A 309 13.22 -1.72 4.43
C TYR A 309 11.87 -1.02 4.28
N ILE A 310 11.82 0.02 3.46
CA ILE A 310 10.60 0.81 3.24
C ILE A 310 10.33 1.02 1.78
N LEU A 311 9.07 0.79 1.43
CA LEU A 311 8.50 1.06 0.13
C LEU A 311 7.41 2.12 0.31
N ALA A 312 7.66 3.33 -0.18
CA ALA A 312 6.59 4.30 -0.36
C ALA A 312 5.79 3.91 -1.61
N ASP A 313 4.65 3.26 -1.39
CA ASP A 313 3.84 2.70 -2.47
C ASP A 313 2.80 3.68 -3.04
N LYS A 314 2.42 4.71 -2.28
CA LYS A 314 1.53 5.80 -2.73
C LYS A 314 1.94 7.13 -2.07
N ALA A 315 1.62 8.23 -2.74
CA ALA A 315 1.90 9.58 -2.24
C ALA A 315 1.01 10.03 -1.06
N HIS A 316 -0.07 9.30 -0.75
CA HIS A 316 -1.17 9.77 0.12
C HIS A 316 -1.74 11.14 -0.31
N ASN A 317 -1.63 11.44 -1.60
CA ASN A 317 -2.18 12.60 -2.28
C ASN A 317 -2.47 12.17 -3.73
N GLU A 318 -3.74 12.05 -4.08
CA GLU A 318 -4.14 11.44 -5.36
C GLU A 318 -3.57 12.18 -6.59
N PHE A 319 -3.52 13.51 -6.57
CA PHE A 319 -3.03 14.27 -7.73
C PHE A 319 -1.51 14.17 -7.89
N LEU A 320 -0.77 14.24 -6.78
CA LEU A 320 0.67 14.05 -6.79
C LEU A 320 1.04 12.61 -7.19
N ASP A 321 0.26 11.63 -6.73
CA ASP A 321 0.42 10.22 -7.10
C ASP A 321 0.20 10.03 -8.62
N ILE A 322 -0.89 10.58 -9.17
CA ILE A 322 -1.15 10.54 -10.62
C ILE A 322 -0.03 11.23 -11.39
N ALA A 323 0.46 12.39 -10.93
CA ALA A 323 1.56 13.09 -11.59
C ALA A 323 2.83 12.24 -11.63
N ALA A 324 3.25 11.69 -10.48
CA ALA A 324 4.49 10.93 -10.38
C ALA A 324 4.43 9.56 -11.08
N THR A 325 3.28 8.88 -11.04
CA THR A 325 3.14 7.51 -11.57
C THR A 325 2.60 7.45 -12.98
N ARG A 326 1.77 8.41 -13.40
CA ARG A 326 1.09 8.42 -14.72
C ARG A 326 1.46 9.62 -15.59
N GLY A 327 2.18 10.59 -15.02
CA GLY A 327 2.68 11.77 -15.72
C GLY A 327 1.68 12.93 -15.80
N VAL A 328 2.18 14.09 -16.26
CA VAL A 328 1.43 15.35 -16.32
C VAL A 328 0.22 15.26 -17.25
N PHE A 329 0.31 14.53 -18.36
CA PHE A 329 -0.80 14.39 -19.30
C PHE A 329 -1.97 13.63 -18.70
N ALA A 330 -1.69 12.58 -17.91
CA ALA A 330 -2.72 11.85 -17.18
C ALA A 330 -3.39 12.75 -16.13
N LEU A 331 -2.61 13.54 -15.38
CA LEU A 331 -3.15 14.48 -14.40
C LEU A 331 -4.06 15.53 -15.08
N LEU A 332 -3.62 16.15 -16.17
CA LEU A 332 -4.42 17.15 -16.89
C LEU A 332 -5.74 16.56 -17.41
N LEU A 333 -5.70 15.36 -18.02
CA LEU A 333 -6.90 14.68 -18.49
C LEU A 333 -7.84 14.32 -17.33
N TRP A 334 -7.30 13.88 -16.19
CA TRP A 334 -8.09 13.60 -14.99
C TRP A 334 -8.81 14.86 -14.49
N LEU A 335 -8.10 15.98 -14.36
CA LEU A 335 -8.68 17.26 -13.96
C LEU A 335 -9.75 17.76 -14.95
N LEU A 336 -9.53 17.59 -16.26
CA LEU A 336 -10.51 17.92 -17.29
C LEU A 336 -11.76 17.04 -17.22
N ILE A 337 -11.62 15.75 -16.94
CA ILE A 337 -12.76 14.84 -16.71
C ILE A 337 -13.56 15.31 -15.50
N LEU A 338 -12.90 15.59 -14.36
CA LEU A 338 -13.56 16.09 -13.16
C LEU A 338 -14.30 17.41 -13.44
N PHE A 339 -13.63 18.37 -14.07
CA PHE A 339 -14.25 19.64 -14.46
C PHE A 339 -15.48 19.44 -15.35
N ALA A 340 -15.39 18.57 -16.36
CA ALA A 340 -16.51 18.26 -17.25
C ALA A 340 -17.69 17.64 -16.50
N ILE A 341 -17.45 16.70 -15.57
CA ILE A 341 -18.49 16.09 -14.74
C ILE A 341 -19.21 17.14 -13.89
N PHE A 342 -18.47 18.00 -13.18
CA PHE A 342 -19.07 19.05 -12.37
C PHE A 342 -19.87 20.02 -13.25
N ARG A 343 -19.29 20.49 -14.37
CA ARG A 343 -19.99 21.37 -15.31
C ARG A 343 -21.30 20.76 -15.84
N MET A 344 -21.27 19.48 -16.22
CA MET A 344 -22.47 18.76 -16.65
C MET A 344 -23.50 18.65 -15.53
N GLY A 345 -23.06 18.28 -14.32
CA GLY A 345 -23.92 18.20 -13.16
C GLY A 345 -24.59 19.54 -12.82
N PHE A 346 -23.84 20.65 -12.86
CA PHE A 346 -24.37 22.00 -12.67
C PHE A 346 -25.42 22.37 -13.72
N SER A 347 -25.18 22.02 -15.00
CA SER A 347 -26.14 22.28 -16.08
C SER A 347 -27.48 21.54 -15.89
N ALA A 348 -27.51 20.50 -15.05
CA ALA A 348 -28.71 19.71 -14.77
C ALA A 348 -29.47 20.14 -13.51
N LEU A 349 -28.90 21.01 -12.67
CA LEU A 349 -29.51 21.50 -11.43
C LEU A 349 -30.86 22.24 -11.60
N PRO A 350 -31.14 22.94 -12.72
CA PRO A 350 -32.46 23.55 -12.93
C PRO A 350 -33.61 22.52 -13.00
N LYS A 351 -33.35 21.23 -13.28
CA LYS A 351 -34.37 20.21 -13.60
C LYS A 351 -34.64 19.16 -12.51
N GLU A 352 -34.96 19.56 -11.28
CA GLU A 352 -35.40 18.64 -10.20
C GLU A 352 -34.47 17.43 -9.86
N LYS A 353 -33.21 17.43 -10.28
CA LYS A 353 -32.31 16.28 -10.07
C LYS A 353 -31.55 16.33 -8.74
N LEU A 354 -32.27 16.29 -7.61
CA LEU A 354 -31.69 16.27 -6.25
C LEU A 354 -30.59 15.21 -6.07
N PHE A 355 -30.75 14.04 -6.71
CA PHE A 355 -29.74 12.98 -6.69
C PHE A 355 -28.41 13.40 -7.33
N ILE A 356 -28.42 14.21 -8.39
CA ILE A 356 -27.18 14.73 -9.00
C ILE A 356 -26.45 15.64 -8.02
N SER A 357 -27.18 16.53 -7.32
CA SER A 357 -26.58 17.40 -6.29
C SER A 357 -25.86 16.59 -5.20
N ALA A 358 -26.53 15.55 -4.71
CA ALA A 358 -25.98 14.67 -3.70
C ALA A 358 -24.74 13.91 -4.21
N PHE A 359 -24.76 13.48 -5.47
CA PHE A 359 -23.62 12.80 -6.11
C PHE A 359 -22.41 13.73 -6.28
N LEU A 360 -22.62 14.95 -6.77
CA LEU A 360 -21.55 15.94 -6.89
C LEU A 360 -20.92 16.26 -5.53
N ALA A 361 -21.73 16.40 -4.48
CA ALA A 361 -21.24 16.58 -3.12
C ALA A 361 -20.46 15.35 -2.62
N GLY A 362 -20.93 14.14 -2.91
CA GLY A 362 -20.23 12.89 -2.61
C GLY A 362 -18.85 12.82 -3.26
N ILE A 363 -18.78 13.10 -4.57
CA ILE A 363 -17.54 13.16 -5.34
C ILE A 363 -16.59 14.23 -4.78
N LEU A 364 -17.09 15.44 -4.50
CA LEU A 364 -16.27 16.52 -3.94
C LEU A 364 -15.66 16.15 -2.59
N GLY A 365 -16.48 15.59 -1.67
CA GLY A 365 -16.01 15.13 -0.37
C GLY A 365 -14.92 14.07 -0.50
N TYR A 366 -15.10 13.10 -1.40
CA TYR A 366 -14.08 12.08 -1.71
C TYR A 366 -12.78 12.70 -2.24
N LEU A 367 -12.86 13.64 -3.19
CA LEU A 367 -11.67 14.27 -3.79
C LEU A 367 -10.86 15.04 -2.76
N VAL A 368 -11.53 15.75 -1.84
CA VAL A 368 -10.86 16.48 -0.75
C VAL A 368 -10.14 15.51 0.18
N GLN A 369 -10.78 14.42 0.62
CA GLN A 369 -10.11 13.47 1.51
C GLN A 369 -8.97 12.71 0.80
N ALA A 370 -9.08 12.46 -0.51
CA ALA A 370 -8.09 11.75 -1.31
C ALA A 370 -6.76 12.52 -1.46
N GLN A 371 -6.73 13.82 -1.13
CA GLN A 371 -5.48 14.59 -1.09
C GLN A 371 -4.62 14.31 0.15
N PHE A 372 -5.17 13.63 1.16
CA PHE A 372 -4.51 13.36 2.44
C PHE A 372 -4.60 11.89 2.87
N ASN A 373 -5.08 11.03 1.98
CA ASN A 373 -5.42 9.64 2.24
C ASN A 373 -5.15 8.78 1.00
N LEU A 374 -5.18 7.45 1.17
CA LEU A 374 -5.03 6.52 0.05
C LEU A 374 -6.32 6.43 -0.75
N SER A 375 -6.20 6.53 -2.08
CA SER A 375 -7.22 6.06 -3.01
C SER A 375 -7.04 4.56 -3.22
N LEU A 376 -8.11 3.79 -3.06
CA LEU A 376 -8.09 2.33 -3.18
C LEU A 376 -9.38 1.80 -3.78
N PHE A 377 -9.27 0.63 -4.42
CA PHE A 377 -10.34 0.02 -5.19
C PHE A 377 -11.67 -0.04 -4.44
N SER A 378 -11.66 -0.44 -3.15
CA SER A 378 -12.84 -0.60 -2.30
C SER A 378 -13.75 0.64 -2.22
N VAL A 379 -13.29 1.81 -2.62
CA VAL A 379 -14.08 3.05 -2.64
C VAL A 379 -14.04 3.75 -4.01
N THR A 380 -12.90 3.77 -4.69
CA THR A 380 -12.70 4.53 -5.93
C THR A 380 -13.67 4.11 -7.05
N HIS A 381 -14.05 2.83 -7.14
CA HIS A 381 -15.03 2.38 -8.14
C HIS A 381 -16.38 3.11 -8.02
N LEU A 382 -16.81 3.48 -6.80
CA LEU A 382 -18.06 4.21 -6.60
C LEU A 382 -18.01 5.60 -7.24
N VAL A 383 -16.87 6.30 -7.16
CA VAL A 383 -16.70 7.62 -7.79
C VAL A 383 -16.89 7.50 -9.29
N TRP A 384 -16.29 6.49 -9.92
CA TRP A 384 -16.47 6.21 -11.35
C TRP A 384 -17.91 5.84 -11.72
N VAL A 385 -18.58 5.04 -10.89
CA VAL A 385 -20.02 4.75 -11.04
C VAL A 385 -20.87 6.01 -10.95
N MET A 386 -20.61 6.87 -9.97
CA MET A 386 -21.34 8.13 -9.77
C MET A 386 -21.13 9.09 -10.94
N MET A 387 -19.90 9.22 -11.44
CA MET A 387 -19.61 9.96 -12.67
C MET A 387 -20.39 9.40 -13.85
N GLY A 388 -20.42 8.07 -14.02
CA GLY A 388 -21.21 7.40 -15.05
C GLY A 388 -22.69 7.74 -14.97
N LEU A 389 -23.29 7.66 -13.78
CA LEU A 389 -24.69 8.00 -13.55
C LEU A 389 -24.99 9.48 -13.87
N VAL A 390 -24.11 10.41 -13.48
CA VAL A 390 -24.26 11.83 -13.86
C VAL A 390 -24.22 11.99 -15.38
N ILE A 391 -23.29 11.33 -16.08
CA ILE A 391 -23.23 11.37 -17.55
C ILE A 391 -24.54 10.84 -18.15
N GLY A 392 -25.02 9.69 -17.67
CA GLY A 392 -26.23 9.05 -18.17
C GLY A 392 -27.51 9.87 -17.97
N GLU A 393 -27.59 10.62 -16.88
CA GLU A 393 -28.74 11.46 -16.54
C GLU A 393 -28.81 12.76 -17.37
N VAL A 394 -27.68 13.30 -17.81
CA VAL A 394 -27.63 14.62 -18.48
C VAL A 394 -27.50 14.49 -20.00
N SER A 395 -27.04 13.34 -20.49
CA SER A 395 -26.71 13.14 -21.89
C SER A 395 -27.87 12.58 -22.72
N LYS A 396 -27.87 12.89 -24.02
CA LYS A 396 -28.80 12.30 -24.99
C LYS A 396 -28.39 10.86 -25.30
N ARG A 397 -29.38 10.04 -25.65
CA ARG A 397 -29.18 8.66 -26.11
C ARG A 397 -29.31 8.59 -27.63
N ARG A 398 -28.43 7.83 -28.28
CA ARG A 398 -28.48 7.56 -29.71
C ARG A 398 -28.73 6.08 -29.94
N VAL A 399 -29.59 5.78 -30.91
CA VAL A 399 -29.82 4.42 -31.39
C VAL A 399 -28.81 4.10 -32.49
N ILE A 400 -28.04 3.03 -32.31
CA ILE A 400 -27.08 2.53 -33.30
C ILE A 400 -27.55 1.13 -33.74
N LYS A 401 -27.69 0.89 -35.04
CA LYS A 401 -28.03 -0.44 -35.58
C LYS A 401 -26.77 -1.32 -35.62
N ILE A 402 -26.90 -2.59 -35.25
CA ILE A 402 -25.77 -3.53 -35.18
C ILE A 402 -25.91 -4.60 -36.26
N ARG A 403 -24.98 -4.60 -37.21
CA ARG A 403 -24.96 -5.54 -38.35
C ARG A 403 -24.40 -6.92 -37.97
N TYR A 404 -23.37 -6.97 -37.13
CA TYR A 404 -22.63 -8.19 -36.75
C TYR A 404 -22.90 -8.65 -35.31
N ALA A 405 -24.17 -8.70 -34.91
CA ALA A 405 -24.55 -8.99 -33.52
C ALA A 405 -24.09 -10.38 -33.02
N LYS A 406 -24.19 -11.43 -33.85
CA LYS A 406 -23.86 -12.81 -33.44
C LYS A 406 -22.36 -13.03 -33.20
N PRO A 407 -21.44 -12.67 -34.12
CA PRO A 407 -20.00 -12.84 -33.86
C PRO A 407 -19.52 -12.05 -32.65
N ILE A 408 -19.96 -10.80 -32.49
CA ILE A 408 -19.61 -9.95 -31.34
C ILE A 408 -20.06 -10.60 -30.03
N LEU A 409 -21.28 -11.16 -30.00
CA LEU A 409 -21.80 -11.85 -28.83
C LEU A 409 -20.96 -13.09 -28.48
N ILE A 410 -20.63 -13.93 -29.46
CA ILE A 410 -19.81 -15.13 -29.24
C ILE A 410 -18.44 -14.76 -28.67
N LEU A 411 -17.76 -13.79 -29.29
CA LEU A 411 -16.45 -13.30 -28.82
C LEU A 411 -16.54 -12.72 -27.40
N SER A 412 -17.64 -12.05 -27.07
CA SER A 412 -17.82 -11.46 -25.74
C SER A 412 -18.09 -12.52 -24.67
N ILE A 413 -18.82 -13.58 -25.00
CA ILE A 413 -19.02 -14.72 -24.10
C ILE A 413 -17.68 -15.44 -23.86
N LEU A 414 -16.91 -15.71 -24.92
CA LEU A 414 -15.59 -16.32 -24.80
C LEU A 414 -14.64 -15.46 -23.96
N ALA A 415 -14.61 -14.14 -24.21
CA ALA A 415 -13.81 -13.21 -23.42
C ALA A 415 -14.24 -13.19 -21.94
N PHE A 416 -15.55 -13.14 -21.65
CA PHE A 416 -16.06 -13.20 -20.29
C PHE A 416 -15.72 -14.53 -19.60
N SER A 417 -15.84 -15.66 -20.29
CA SER A 417 -15.46 -16.97 -19.75
C SER A 417 -13.97 -17.05 -19.42
N LEU A 418 -13.11 -16.54 -20.31
CA LEU A 418 -11.66 -16.49 -20.09
C LEU A 418 -11.30 -15.58 -18.90
N ILE A 419 -11.87 -14.38 -18.85
CA ILE A 419 -11.71 -13.44 -17.73
C ILE A 419 -12.17 -14.09 -16.41
N SER A 420 -13.36 -14.71 -16.40
CA SER A 420 -13.89 -15.38 -15.22
C SER A 420 -13.00 -16.53 -14.74
N TYR A 421 -12.43 -17.30 -15.67
CA TYR A 421 -11.47 -18.37 -15.36
C TYR A 421 -10.21 -17.83 -14.70
N HIS A 422 -9.63 -16.74 -15.23
CA HIS A 422 -8.44 -16.11 -14.66
C HIS A 422 -8.72 -15.49 -13.28
N ILE A 423 -9.88 -14.86 -13.08
CA ILE A 423 -10.29 -14.37 -11.76
C ILE A 423 -10.44 -15.53 -10.77
N GLY A 424 -11.01 -16.66 -11.20
CA GLY A 424 -11.09 -17.86 -10.37
C GLY A 424 -9.73 -18.39 -9.94
N LYS A 425 -8.75 -18.42 -10.86
CA LYS A 425 -7.35 -18.78 -10.55
C LYS A 425 -6.69 -17.82 -9.58
N PHE A 426 -6.86 -16.52 -9.83
CA PHE A 426 -6.38 -15.45 -8.96
C PHE A 426 -6.94 -15.55 -7.53
N TYR A 427 -8.23 -15.83 -7.41
CA TYR A 427 -8.87 -16.03 -6.12
C TYR A 427 -8.34 -17.28 -5.40
N LEU A 428 -8.22 -18.39 -6.14
CA LEU A 428 -7.75 -19.67 -5.62
C LEU A 428 -6.28 -19.62 -5.20
N SER A 429 -5.42 -18.89 -5.92
CA SER A 429 -4.02 -18.71 -5.52
C SER A 429 -3.90 -18.06 -4.15
N ASP A 430 -4.74 -17.08 -3.82
CA ASP A 430 -4.69 -16.43 -2.51
C ASP A 430 -5.16 -17.33 -1.37
N ILE A 431 -6.11 -18.24 -1.64
CA ILE A 431 -6.50 -19.27 -0.68
C ILE A 431 -5.34 -20.23 -0.41
N TYR A 432 -4.62 -20.65 -1.46
CA TYR A 432 -3.43 -21.49 -1.27
C TYR A 432 -2.34 -20.75 -0.52
N PHE A 433 -2.11 -19.48 -0.82
CA PHE A 433 -1.17 -18.64 -0.08
C PHE A 433 -1.54 -18.53 1.40
N HIS A 434 -2.82 -18.30 1.73
CA HIS A 434 -3.28 -18.26 3.11
C HIS A 434 -3.01 -19.57 3.85
N LYS A 435 -3.33 -20.71 3.23
CA LYS A 435 -3.04 -22.03 3.79
C LYS A 435 -1.54 -22.24 3.99
N ALA A 436 -0.71 -21.83 3.04
CA ALA A 436 0.74 -21.93 3.16
C ALA A 436 1.24 -21.19 4.40
N LYS A 437 0.76 -19.96 4.65
CA LYS A 437 1.10 -19.19 5.85
C LYS A 437 0.62 -19.84 7.14
N LEU A 438 -0.58 -20.42 7.15
CA LEU A 438 -1.09 -21.15 8.32
C LEU A 438 -0.23 -22.37 8.68
N PHE A 439 0.12 -23.20 7.68
CA PHE A 439 1.00 -24.35 7.90
C PHE A 439 2.43 -23.94 8.27
N SER A 440 2.93 -22.85 7.69
CA SER A 440 4.22 -22.28 8.08
C SER A 440 4.22 -21.85 9.55
N ALA A 441 3.14 -21.18 10.00
CA ALA A 441 3.00 -20.74 11.38
C ALA A 441 2.82 -21.92 12.36
N SER A 442 2.21 -23.02 11.93
CA SER A 442 2.07 -24.25 12.74
C SER A 442 3.34 -25.11 12.76
N GLY A 443 4.38 -24.74 12.00
CA GLY A 443 5.61 -25.53 11.87
C GLY A 443 5.53 -26.72 10.91
N ASP A 444 4.40 -26.94 10.21
CA ASP A 444 4.28 -27.99 9.20
C ASP A 444 4.91 -27.53 7.88
N ARG A 445 6.23 -27.75 7.79
CA ARG A 445 7.05 -27.32 6.65
C ARG A 445 6.65 -28.02 5.35
N ALA A 446 6.24 -29.29 5.41
CA ALA A 446 5.91 -30.07 4.23
C ALA A 446 4.63 -29.55 3.56
N SER A 447 3.57 -29.35 4.36
CA SER A 447 2.31 -28.78 3.85
C SER A 447 2.49 -27.33 3.38
N ALA A 448 3.23 -26.51 4.14
CA ALA A 448 3.51 -25.13 3.77
C ALA A 448 4.14 -25.04 2.38
N LYS A 449 5.18 -25.83 2.11
CA LYS A 449 5.87 -25.90 0.81
C LYS A 449 4.91 -26.27 -0.34
N ILE A 450 4.07 -27.31 -0.14
CA ILE A 450 3.06 -27.73 -1.14
C ILE A 450 2.08 -26.60 -1.46
N PHE A 451 1.60 -25.88 -0.45
CA PHE A 451 0.65 -24.80 -0.66
C PHE A 451 1.28 -23.54 -1.24
N PHE A 452 2.53 -23.22 -0.92
CA PHE A 452 3.29 -22.17 -1.60
C PHE A 452 3.49 -22.50 -3.08
N ASP A 453 3.86 -23.75 -3.42
CA ASP A 453 3.98 -24.20 -4.82
C ASP A 453 2.65 -24.05 -5.57
N LYS A 454 1.54 -24.49 -4.96
CA LYS A 454 0.20 -24.35 -5.54
C LYS A 454 -0.18 -22.90 -5.76
N SER A 455 0.15 -22.01 -4.81
CA SER A 455 -0.11 -20.57 -4.92
C SER A 455 0.64 -19.96 -6.10
N CYS A 456 1.97 -20.13 -6.14
CA CYS A 456 2.83 -19.58 -7.18
C CYS A 456 2.51 -20.18 -8.56
N LYS A 457 2.10 -21.45 -8.64
CA LYS A 457 1.67 -22.07 -9.90
C LYS A 457 0.33 -21.50 -10.41
N ALA A 458 -0.59 -21.20 -9.50
CA ALA A 458 -1.91 -20.65 -9.86
C ALA A 458 -1.82 -19.17 -10.27
N ASN A 459 -0.91 -18.40 -9.64
CA ASN A 459 -0.61 -17.03 -10.02
C ASN A 459 0.92 -16.79 -10.01
N PRO A 460 1.62 -17.06 -11.13
CA PRO A 460 3.07 -16.95 -11.20
C PRO A 460 3.57 -15.51 -11.27
N TYR A 461 2.67 -14.53 -11.38
CA TYR A 461 3.02 -13.11 -11.50
C TYR A 461 2.91 -12.36 -10.17
N GLU A 462 2.35 -12.99 -9.13
CA GLU A 462 2.19 -12.35 -7.83
C GLU A 462 3.52 -12.32 -7.06
N ARG A 463 4.04 -11.10 -6.93
CA ARG A 463 5.36 -10.85 -6.36
C ARG A 463 5.43 -11.21 -4.88
N GLU A 464 4.35 -10.97 -4.14
CA GLU A 464 4.34 -11.23 -2.70
C GLU A 464 4.39 -12.72 -2.39
N TYR A 465 3.70 -13.55 -3.18
CA TYR A 465 3.72 -15.01 -2.99
C TYR A 465 5.12 -15.57 -3.18
N ILE A 466 5.82 -15.10 -4.20
CA ILE A 466 7.18 -15.52 -4.52
C ILE A 466 8.15 -15.07 -3.42
N LYS A 467 8.10 -13.79 -2.99
CA LYS A 467 8.99 -13.28 -1.92
C LYS A 467 8.80 -14.01 -0.59
N GLU A 468 7.56 -14.23 -0.18
CA GLU A 468 7.26 -14.93 1.07
C GLU A 468 7.61 -16.42 0.98
N TYR A 469 7.46 -17.03 -0.21
CA TYR A 469 7.93 -18.40 -0.41
C TYR A 469 9.47 -18.50 -0.40
N LEU A 470 10.17 -17.56 -1.02
CA LEU A 470 11.62 -17.45 -0.97
C LEU A 470 12.13 -17.32 0.47
N GLN A 471 11.53 -16.41 1.25
CA GLN A 471 11.84 -16.27 2.67
C GLN A 471 11.62 -17.57 3.43
N PHE A 472 10.46 -18.21 3.24
CA PHE A 472 10.15 -19.49 3.87
C PHE A 472 11.18 -20.58 3.53
N LEU A 473 11.62 -20.68 2.27
CA LEU A 473 12.64 -21.65 1.84
C LEU A 473 13.98 -21.39 2.53
N LEU A 474 14.39 -20.12 2.67
CA LEU A 474 15.60 -19.75 3.42
C LEU A 474 15.48 -20.10 4.90
N ASP A 475 14.32 -19.85 5.52
CA ASP A 475 14.06 -20.12 6.94
C ASP A 475 14.13 -21.63 7.26
N ILE A 476 13.74 -22.49 6.32
CA ILE A 476 13.86 -23.96 6.46
C ILE A 476 15.21 -24.52 5.99
N GLY A 477 16.11 -23.66 5.49
CA GLY A 477 17.45 -24.04 5.03
C GLY A 477 17.54 -24.58 3.60
N GLU A 478 16.46 -24.55 2.81
CA GLU A 478 16.45 -25.05 1.43
C GLU A 478 16.93 -23.98 0.43
N LYS A 479 18.21 -23.64 0.55
CA LYS A 479 18.86 -22.56 -0.21
C LYS A 479 18.90 -22.82 -1.72
N GLU A 480 19.12 -24.04 -2.18
CA GLU A 480 19.19 -24.33 -3.62
C GLU A 480 17.84 -24.07 -4.31
N ARG A 481 16.74 -24.48 -3.66
CA ARG A 481 15.39 -24.24 -4.19
C ARG A 481 15.02 -22.76 -4.12
N ALA A 482 15.46 -22.05 -3.08
CA ALA A 482 15.31 -20.60 -3.00
C ALA A 482 16.06 -19.90 -4.14
N GLU A 483 17.30 -20.32 -4.43
CA GLU A 483 18.09 -19.80 -5.55
C GLU A 483 17.35 -20.02 -6.88
N GLU A 484 16.85 -21.23 -7.14
CA GLU A 484 16.11 -21.56 -8.37
C GLU A 484 14.86 -20.70 -8.54
N LEU A 485 14.03 -20.61 -7.49
CA LEU A 485 12.82 -19.80 -7.49
C LEU A 485 13.15 -18.31 -7.69
N GLY A 486 14.21 -17.81 -7.04
CA GLY A 486 14.59 -16.41 -7.10
C GLY A 486 15.16 -16.04 -8.46
N LYS A 487 16.00 -16.90 -9.07
CA LYS A 487 16.53 -16.69 -10.42
C LYS A 487 15.41 -16.68 -11.46
N LYS A 488 14.38 -17.52 -11.27
CA LYS A 488 13.14 -17.43 -12.03
C LYS A 488 12.38 -16.12 -11.75
N ALA A 489 12.31 -15.66 -10.51
CA ALA A 489 11.58 -14.43 -10.19
C ALA A 489 12.18 -13.15 -10.82
N ILE A 490 13.47 -13.12 -11.17
CA ILE A 490 14.14 -11.92 -11.71
C ILE A 490 13.42 -11.34 -12.92
N TRP A 491 12.94 -12.16 -13.87
CA TRP A 491 12.29 -11.64 -15.07
C TRP A 491 10.95 -10.92 -14.76
N LEU A 492 10.36 -11.18 -13.59
CA LEU A 492 9.07 -10.63 -13.17
C LEU A 492 9.17 -9.37 -12.30
N MET A 493 10.24 -9.29 -11.50
CA MET A 493 10.42 -8.27 -10.47
C MET A 493 11.88 -7.79 -10.42
N ALA A 494 12.48 -7.54 -11.58
CA ALA A 494 13.85 -7.04 -11.72
C ALA A 494 14.09 -5.70 -11.00
N ASP A 495 13.01 -4.99 -10.66
CA ASP A 495 12.96 -3.72 -9.93
C ASP A 495 12.84 -3.89 -8.40
N GLU A 496 12.66 -5.11 -7.88
CA GLU A 496 12.40 -5.37 -6.46
C GLU A 496 13.71 -5.66 -5.68
N SER A 497 14.18 -4.69 -4.90
CA SER A 497 15.40 -4.81 -4.08
C SER A 497 15.36 -6.02 -3.12
N ARG A 498 14.21 -6.32 -2.49
CA ARG A 498 14.08 -7.46 -1.58
C ARG A 498 14.28 -8.80 -2.27
N LEU A 499 13.93 -8.95 -3.54
CA LEU A 499 14.22 -10.19 -4.28
C LEU A 499 15.73 -10.44 -4.33
N TYR A 500 16.51 -9.43 -4.70
CA TYR A 500 17.97 -9.57 -4.81
C TYR A 500 18.64 -9.81 -3.46
N TYR A 501 18.13 -9.20 -2.39
CA TYR A 501 18.60 -9.49 -1.03
C TYR A 501 18.37 -10.96 -0.64
N LEU A 502 17.16 -11.51 -0.89
CA LEU A 502 16.87 -12.92 -0.62
C LEU A 502 17.69 -13.87 -1.50
N LEU A 503 17.92 -13.49 -2.76
CA LEU A 503 18.80 -14.21 -3.66
C LEU A 503 20.24 -14.25 -3.15
N ALA A 504 20.77 -13.11 -2.70
CA ALA A 504 22.12 -13.05 -2.14
C ALA A 504 22.29 -14.03 -0.96
N GLN A 505 21.32 -14.05 -0.04
CA GLN A 505 21.30 -14.97 1.11
C GLN A 505 21.22 -16.44 0.68
N SER A 506 20.50 -16.75 -0.41
CA SER A 506 20.42 -18.11 -0.95
C SER A 506 21.75 -18.59 -1.54
N THR A 507 22.53 -17.70 -2.17
CA THR A 507 23.77 -18.04 -2.88
C THR A 507 25.03 -18.00 -2.04
N GLU A 508 24.99 -17.37 -0.86
CA GLU A 508 26.19 -17.05 -0.07
C GLU A 508 27.07 -18.26 0.27
N ASN A 509 26.47 -19.42 0.55
CA ASN A 509 27.22 -20.65 0.87
C ASN A 509 27.89 -21.29 -0.37
N LYS A 510 27.37 -21.01 -1.56
CA LYS A 510 27.78 -21.65 -2.82
C LYS A 510 28.73 -20.78 -3.63
N SER A 511 28.47 -19.47 -3.67
CA SER A 511 29.27 -18.48 -4.39
C SER A 511 29.15 -17.12 -3.73
N ILE A 512 30.22 -16.72 -3.02
CA ILE A 512 30.31 -15.40 -2.39
C ILE A 512 30.29 -14.29 -3.45
N ASP A 513 30.84 -14.52 -4.64
CA ASP A 513 30.82 -13.54 -5.74
C ASP A 513 29.41 -13.26 -6.25
N GLU A 514 28.59 -14.30 -6.45
CA GLU A 514 27.19 -14.13 -6.82
C GLU A 514 26.42 -13.39 -5.73
N ALA A 515 26.63 -13.75 -4.46
CA ALA A 515 25.99 -13.08 -3.33
C ALA A 515 26.35 -11.59 -3.28
N ILE A 516 27.63 -11.24 -3.46
CA ILE A 516 28.10 -9.83 -3.55
C ILE A 516 27.40 -9.09 -4.70
N SER A 517 27.29 -9.71 -5.87
CA SER A 517 26.60 -9.12 -7.02
C SER A 517 25.12 -8.83 -6.71
N PHE A 518 24.43 -9.77 -6.08
CA PHE A 518 23.03 -9.60 -5.71
C PHE A 518 22.83 -8.58 -4.59
N TYR A 519 23.69 -8.55 -3.56
CA TYR A 519 23.64 -7.49 -2.54
C TYR A 519 23.86 -6.11 -3.15
N LYS A 520 24.84 -5.96 -4.06
CA LYS A 520 25.06 -4.71 -4.80
C LYS A 520 23.82 -4.29 -5.59
N LYS A 521 23.12 -5.25 -6.21
CA LYS A 521 21.88 -4.94 -6.94
C LYS A 521 20.73 -4.53 -6.01
N ALA A 522 20.61 -5.16 -4.85
CA ALA A 522 19.64 -4.76 -3.82
C ALA A 522 19.88 -3.32 -3.36
N ILE A 523 21.16 -2.95 -3.12
CA ILE A 523 21.59 -1.60 -2.74
C ILE A 523 21.34 -0.60 -3.88
N GLU A 524 21.63 -0.95 -5.12
CA GLU A 524 21.37 -0.09 -6.28
C GLU A 524 19.88 0.28 -6.40
N LEU A 525 18.99 -0.68 -6.11
CA LEU A 525 17.54 -0.50 -6.16
C LEU A 525 16.99 0.22 -4.92
N ASN A 526 17.58 -0.01 -3.75
CA ASN A 526 17.20 0.66 -2.50
C ASN A 526 18.45 1.07 -1.68
N PRO A 527 19.06 2.23 -2.01
CA PRO A 527 20.33 2.66 -1.41
C PRO A 527 20.27 3.00 0.07
N PHE A 528 19.06 3.14 0.62
CA PHE A 528 18.85 3.54 2.02
C PHE A 528 18.39 2.37 2.90
N TRP A 529 18.41 1.15 2.39
CA TRP A 529 18.14 -0.06 3.17
C TRP A 529 19.45 -0.58 3.78
N ALA A 530 19.53 -0.59 5.12
CA ALA A 530 20.76 -0.87 5.85
C ALA A 530 21.18 -2.35 5.85
N ASP A 531 20.23 -3.31 5.86
CA ASP A 531 20.57 -4.74 5.95
C ASP A 531 21.44 -5.25 4.79
N PRO A 532 21.16 -4.89 3.51
CA PRO A 532 22.05 -5.23 2.41
C PRO A 532 23.49 -4.74 2.59
N HIS A 533 23.70 -3.54 3.15
CA HIS A 533 25.05 -3.02 3.43
C HIS A 533 25.75 -3.86 4.49
N ASN A 534 25.05 -4.18 5.59
CA ASN A 534 25.59 -5.04 6.64
C ASN A 534 25.97 -6.44 6.11
N ASN A 535 25.11 -7.06 5.31
CA ASN A 535 25.37 -8.41 4.81
C ASN A 535 26.40 -8.42 3.67
N LEU A 536 26.45 -7.36 2.86
CA LEU A 536 27.53 -7.18 1.88
C LEU A 536 28.89 -7.07 2.58
N ALA A 537 28.97 -6.37 3.72
CA ALA A 537 30.19 -6.32 4.51
C ALA A 537 30.63 -7.70 5.02
N ILE A 538 29.68 -8.52 5.50
CA ILE A 538 29.95 -9.91 5.91
C ILE A 538 30.46 -10.74 4.73
N ALA A 539 29.85 -10.60 3.55
CA ALA A 539 30.31 -11.28 2.35
C ALA A 539 31.75 -10.86 1.96
N TYR A 540 32.11 -9.58 2.12
CA TYR A 540 33.48 -9.11 1.92
C TYR A 540 34.47 -9.64 2.96
N ILE A 541 34.06 -9.82 4.22
CA ILE A 541 34.88 -10.49 5.25
C ILE A 541 35.21 -11.91 4.82
N ASN A 542 34.22 -12.66 4.32
CA ASN A 542 34.42 -14.03 3.84
C ASN A 542 35.38 -14.09 2.64
N LYS A 543 35.47 -12.98 1.87
CA LYS A 543 36.45 -12.76 0.79
C LYS A 543 37.81 -12.23 1.26
N ARG A 544 37.96 -11.93 2.55
CA ARG A 544 39.11 -11.21 3.14
C ARG A 544 39.35 -9.81 2.59
N ASP A 545 38.32 -9.16 2.04
CA ASP A 545 38.36 -7.76 1.62
C ASP A 545 37.89 -6.86 2.77
N PHE A 546 38.75 -6.70 3.78
CA PHE A 546 38.43 -5.87 4.96
C PHE A 546 38.21 -4.39 4.66
N PRO A 547 38.93 -3.73 3.73
CA PRO A 547 38.66 -2.35 3.37
C PRO A 547 37.23 -2.15 2.87
N SER A 548 36.75 -3.01 1.96
CA SER A 548 35.37 -2.93 1.46
C SER A 548 34.35 -3.26 2.56
N ALA A 549 34.64 -4.26 3.40
CA ALA A 549 33.77 -4.61 4.52
C ALA A 549 33.57 -3.44 5.50
N LYS A 550 34.65 -2.76 5.87
CA LYS A 550 34.60 -1.60 6.78
C LYS A 550 33.69 -0.51 6.22
N LEU A 551 33.87 -0.15 4.94
CA LEU A 551 33.08 0.88 4.29
C LEU A 551 31.58 0.56 4.31
N GLU A 552 31.21 -0.69 4.04
CA GLU A 552 29.80 -1.09 4.00
C GLU A 552 29.17 -1.16 5.40
N PHE A 553 29.91 -1.58 6.44
CA PHE A 553 29.43 -1.46 7.82
C PHE A 553 29.26 -0.01 8.28
N GLU A 554 30.19 0.88 7.92
CA GLU A 554 30.06 2.30 8.21
C GLU A 554 28.82 2.91 7.55
N LYS A 555 28.50 2.51 6.31
CA LYS A 555 27.24 2.89 5.63
C LYS A 555 26.01 2.34 6.36
N ALA A 556 26.00 1.07 6.76
CA ALA A 556 24.89 0.48 7.52
C ALA A 556 24.64 1.24 8.84
N LEU A 557 25.70 1.61 9.55
CA LEU A 557 25.63 2.41 10.78
C LEU A 557 25.24 3.87 10.53
N TYR A 558 25.64 4.45 9.39
CA TYR A 558 25.18 5.78 9.00
C TYR A 558 23.67 5.80 8.78
N LEU A 559 23.11 4.76 8.15
CA LEU A 559 21.67 4.62 7.92
C LEU A 559 20.91 4.28 9.21
N ASN A 560 21.51 3.50 10.11
CA ASN A 560 20.93 3.15 11.41
C ASN A 560 21.98 3.17 12.54
N SER A 561 22.16 4.35 13.14
CA SER A 561 23.16 4.57 14.20
C SER A 561 22.88 3.83 15.50
N ASP A 562 21.65 3.38 15.70
CA ASP A 562 21.18 2.80 16.97
C ASP A 562 21.22 1.27 16.94
N SER A 563 21.55 0.65 15.79
CA SER A 563 21.60 -0.79 15.66
C SER A 563 22.80 -1.39 16.40
N ASN A 564 22.54 -2.02 17.54
CA ASN A 564 23.56 -2.78 18.28
C ASN A 564 24.12 -3.93 17.45
N SER A 565 23.32 -4.55 16.57
CA SER A 565 23.79 -5.62 15.68
C SER A 565 24.86 -5.11 14.71
N TYR A 566 24.67 -3.92 14.12
CA TYR A 566 25.64 -3.36 13.18
C TYR A 566 26.92 -2.90 13.89
N LYS A 567 26.80 -2.36 15.12
CA LYS A 567 27.94 -2.02 15.98
C LYS A 567 28.76 -3.26 16.34
N GLU A 568 28.09 -4.36 16.69
CA GLU A 568 28.75 -5.62 17.01
C GLU A 568 29.52 -6.18 15.81
N ASN A 569 28.90 -6.16 14.63
CA ASN A 569 29.51 -6.65 13.40
C ASN A 569 30.74 -5.82 12.99
N LEU A 570 30.66 -4.49 13.04
CA LEU A 570 31.82 -3.61 12.80
C LEU A 570 32.92 -3.84 13.83
N GLY A 571 32.56 -4.01 15.11
CA GLY A 571 33.54 -4.31 16.15
C GLY A 571 34.21 -5.66 15.94
N SER A 572 33.47 -6.69 15.52
CA SER A 572 34.02 -8.00 15.16
C SER A 572 35.01 -7.91 13.99
N LEU A 573 34.73 -7.06 12.99
CA LEU A 573 35.68 -6.75 11.92
C LEU A 573 36.98 -6.14 12.46
N TYR A 574 36.91 -5.17 13.38
CA TYR A 574 38.11 -4.58 13.97
C TYR A 574 38.95 -5.59 14.76
N ILE A 575 38.30 -6.54 15.44
CA ILE A 575 39.01 -7.65 16.11
C ILE A 575 39.75 -8.49 15.07
N GLN A 576 39.07 -8.89 13.99
CA GLN A 576 39.67 -9.73 12.95
C GLN A 576 40.83 -9.04 12.23
N MET A 577 40.67 -7.77 11.83
CA MET A 577 41.74 -6.98 11.23
C MET A 577 42.91 -6.78 12.21
N GLY A 578 42.61 -6.52 13.49
CA GLY A 578 43.63 -6.35 14.52
C GLY A 578 44.42 -7.63 14.78
N TYR A 579 43.76 -8.78 14.71
CA TYR A 579 44.40 -10.09 14.78
C TYR A 579 45.31 -10.34 13.57
N GLU A 580 44.86 -10.05 12.35
CA GLU A 580 45.71 -10.20 11.16
C GLU A 580 46.94 -9.27 11.18
N ALA A 581 46.76 -8.00 11.55
CA ALA A 581 47.88 -7.06 11.70
C ALA A 581 48.86 -7.53 12.79
N TYR A 582 48.35 -8.11 13.87
CA TYR A 582 49.17 -8.70 14.92
C TYR A 582 50.02 -9.87 14.42
N GLU A 583 49.42 -10.80 13.66
CA GLU A 583 50.14 -11.93 13.05
C GLU A 583 51.21 -11.46 12.06
N ARG A 584 50.95 -10.38 11.31
CA ARG A 584 51.93 -9.70 10.44
C ARG A 584 52.99 -8.90 11.20
N ARG A 585 52.92 -8.84 12.54
CA ARG A 585 53.77 -8.03 13.43
C ARG A 585 53.64 -6.51 13.24
N GLU A 586 52.55 -6.05 12.63
CA GLU A 586 52.20 -4.64 12.45
C GLU A 586 51.54 -4.09 13.73
N PHE A 587 52.27 -4.14 14.85
CA PHE A 587 51.71 -3.90 16.17
C PHE A 587 51.07 -2.52 16.37
N LYS A 588 51.54 -1.49 15.65
CA LYS A 588 50.95 -0.14 15.71
C LYS A 588 49.53 -0.13 15.14
N GLU A 589 49.33 -0.82 14.01
CA GLU A 589 48.03 -0.92 13.35
C GLU A 589 47.07 -1.79 14.18
N ALA A 590 47.54 -2.93 14.68
CA ALA A 590 46.76 -3.79 15.57
C ALA A 590 46.28 -3.05 16.83
N ILE A 591 47.15 -2.25 17.46
CA ILE A 591 46.76 -1.37 18.58
C ILE A 591 45.67 -0.39 18.17
N SER A 592 45.80 0.24 17.00
CA SER A 592 44.81 1.20 16.49
C SER A 592 43.44 0.54 16.29
N LEU A 593 43.40 -0.64 15.66
CA LEU A 593 42.17 -1.37 15.37
C LEU A 593 41.47 -1.86 16.64
N TYR A 594 42.23 -2.40 17.61
CA TYR A 594 41.65 -2.78 18.91
C TYR A 594 41.12 -1.57 19.68
N ASN A 595 41.76 -0.41 19.58
CA ASN A 595 41.20 0.82 20.16
C ASN A 595 39.89 1.24 19.49
N GLU A 596 39.74 1.08 18.17
CA GLU A 596 38.44 1.33 17.50
C GLU A 596 37.34 0.39 18.02
N ARG A 597 37.63 -0.90 18.22
CA ARG A 597 36.68 -1.83 18.89
C ARG A 597 36.32 -1.34 20.30
N LEU A 598 37.30 -0.91 21.09
CA LEU A 598 37.06 -0.43 22.47
C LEU A 598 36.31 0.90 22.54
N LYS A 599 36.33 1.72 21.48
CA LYS A 599 35.43 2.89 21.38
C LYS A 599 33.96 2.48 21.27
N ILE A 600 33.69 1.36 20.57
CA ILE A 600 32.33 0.83 20.42
C ILE A 600 31.91 0.05 21.68
N TYR A 601 32.80 -0.80 22.20
CA TYR A 601 32.58 -1.64 23.38
C TYR A 601 33.74 -1.50 24.39
N PRO A 602 33.69 -0.49 25.29
CA PRO A 602 34.75 -0.24 26.26
C PRO A 602 35.03 -1.40 27.23
N GLY A 603 34.04 -2.27 27.45
CA GLY A 603 34.11 -3.42 28.36
C GLY A 603 34.49 -4.75 27.71
N ASP A 604 34.95 -4.77 26.45
CA ASP A 604 35.35 -6.01 25.77
C ASP A 604 36.68 -6.56 26.32
N ALA A 605 36.59 -7.40 27.35
CA ALA A 605 37.73 -8.00 28.03
C ALA A 605 38.67 -8.78 27.08
N SER A 606 38.13 -9.41 26.03
CA SER A 606 38.93 -10.14 25.04
C SER A 606 39.82 -9.17 24.25
N THR A 607 39.25 -8.07 23.78
CA THR A 607 39.99 -7.04 23.05
C THR A 607 41.01 -6.33 23.94
N ILE A 608 40.67 -6.00 25.20
CA ILE A 608 41.62 -5.43 26.17
C ILE A 608 42.80 -6.40 26.40
N LYS A 609 42.52 -7.71 26.53
CA LYS A 609 43.55 -8.74 26.70
C LYS A 609 44.48 -8.84 25.47
N ASN A 610 43.93 -8.75 24.26
CA ASN A 610 44.72 -8.73 23.03
C ASN A 610 45.63 -7.49 22.97
N LEU A 611 45.11 -6.32 23.33
CA LEU A 611 45.88 -5.08 23.41
C LEU A 611 47.01 -5.15 24.47
N ALA A 612 46.70 -5.68 25.66
CA ALA A 612 47.66 -5.89 26.74
C ALA A 612 48.80 -6.84 26.33
N SER A 613 48.46 -7.90 25.60
CA SER A 613 49.42 -8.87 25.05
C SER A 613 50.37 -8.25 24.03
N ILE A 614 49.88 -7.30 23.21
CA ILE A 614 50.74 -6.53 22.29
C ILE A 614 51.71 -5.66 23.09
N TYR A 615 51.22 -4.91 24.08
CA TYR A 615 52.11 -4.07 24.91
C TYR A 615 53.16 -4.89 25.65
N PHE A 616 52.79 -6.10 26.10
CA PHE A 616 53.71 -7.04 26.71
C PHE A 616 54.82 -7.47 25.73
N LYS A 617 54.45 -7.86 24.51
CA LYS A 617 55.42 -8.21 23.45
C LYS A 617 56.33 -7.05 23.06
N LEU A 618 55.82 -5.81 23.07
CA LEU A 618 56.59 -4.60 22.83
C LEU A 618 57.47 -4.18 24.04
N LYS A 619 57.55 -5.00 25.10
CA LYS A 619 58.26 -4.72 26.35
C LYS A 619 57.78 -3.46 27.08
N LYS A 620 56.58 -2.97 26.77
CA LYS A 620 55.92 -1.84 27.45
C LYS A 620 55.19 -2.35 28.70
N TYR A 621 55.93 -2.96 29.62
CA TYR A 621 55.38 -3.74 30.73
C TYR A 621 54.46 -2.94 31.65
N ARG A 622 54.73 -1.64 31.88
CA ARG A 622 53.86 -0.78 32.68
C ARG A 622 52.45 -0.68 32.06
N LYS A 623 52.37 -0.35 30.76
CA LYS A 623 51.10 -0.27 30.04
C LYS A 623 50.42 -1.63 29.93
N ALA A 624 51.19 -2.69 29.68
CA ALA A 624 50.67 -4.05 29.64
C ALA A 624 49.99 -4.43 30.97
N LYS A 625 50.65 -4.15 32.11
CA LYS A 625 50.11 -4.40 33.45
C LYS A 625 48.82 -3.61 33.69
N GLU A 626 48.79 -2.32 33.34
CA GLU A 626 47.59 -1.47 33.47
C GLU A 626 46.40 -2.06 32.69
N GLU A 627 46.60 -2.50 31.45
CA GLU A 627 45.53 -3.11 30.65
C GLU A 627 45.13 -4.51 31.15
N PHE A 628 46.08 -5.37 31.55
CA PHE A 628 45.74 -6.68 32.16
C PHE A 628 44.96 -6.54 33.47
N LEU A 629 45.23 -5.50 34.26
CA LEU A 629 44.43 -5.21 35.45
C LEU A 629 42.98 -4.86 35.10
N LYS A 630 42.74 -4.11 34.00
CA LYS A 630 41.37 -3.87 33.52
C LYS A 630 40.68 -5.16 33.10
N VAL A 631 41.39 -6.09 32.46
CA VAL A 631 40.85 -7.43 32.14
C VAL A 631 40.41 -8.14 33.42
N LEU A 632 41.23 -8.12 34.49
CA LEU A 632 40.91 -8.78 35.76
C LEU A 632 39.77 -8.10 36.54
N VAL A 633 39.52 -6.81 36.32
CA VAL A 633 38.32 -6.14 36.85
C VAL A 633 37.04 -6.67 36.19
N ILE A 634 37.10 -6.99 34.89
CA ILE A 634 35.94 -7.46 34.12
C ILE A 634 35.77 -8.99 34.24
N ASN A 635 36.88 -9.73 34.19
CA ASN A 635 36.95 -11.18 34.35
C ASN A 635 38.03 -11.54 35.38
N PRO A 636 37.66 -11.62 36.67
CA PRO A 636 38.59 -11.95 37.74
C PRO A 636 39.23 -13.32 37.64
N GLU A 637 38.71 -14.24 36.81
CA GLU A 637 39.23 -15.60 36.67
C GLU A 637 40.15 -15.80 35.45
N ASP A 638 40.52 -14.74 34.73
CA ASP A 638 41.47 -14.86 33.61
C ASP A 638 42.89 -15.22 34.10
N GLU A 639 43.21 -16.52 34.09
CA GLU A 639 44.48 -17.06 34.57
C GLU A 639 45.70 -16.49 33.84
N TYR A 640 45.56 -16.24 32.53
CA TYR A 640 46.62 -15.66 31.74
C TYR A 640 46.94 -14.24 32.21
N ALA A 641 45.93 -13.38 32.37
CA ALA A 641 46.13 -12.03 32.89
C ALA A 641 46.72 -12.03 34.32
N LYS A 642 46.27 -12.94 35.21
CA LYS A 642 46.86 -13.12 36.56
C LYS A 642 48.35 -13.46 36.47
N SER A 643 48.71 -14.42 35.63
CA SER A 643 50.10 -14.89 35.48
C SER A 643 51.03 -13.79 34.98
N VAL A 644 50.59 -13.00 33.99
CA VAL A 644 51.40 -11.93 33.39
C VAL A 644 51.57 -10.76 34.36
N VAL A 645 50.52 -10.34 35.07
CA VAL A 645 50.61 -9.27 36.08
C VAL A 645 51.59 -9.65 37.20
N LYS A 646 51.55 -10.92 37.66
CA LYS A 646 52.49 -11.45 38.65
C LYS A 646 53.92 -11.47 38.13
N TRP A 647 54.13 -11.94 36.89
CA TRP A 647 55.45 -11.95 36.25
C TRP A 647 56.02 -10.53 36.13
N ILE A 648 55.26 -9.56 35.62
CA ILE A 648 55.72 -8.16 35.50
C ILE A 648 56.09 -7.58 36.88
N GLY A 649 55.32 -7.93 37.93
CA GLY A 649 55.63 -7.52 39.30
C GLY A 649 56.90 -8.12 39.89
N SER A 650 57.36 -9.27 39.36
CA SER A 650 58.57 -9.98 39.81
C SER A 650 59.86 -9.52 39.12
N GLN A 651 59.76 -8.80 38.01
CA GLN A 651 60.89 -8.33 37.18
C GLN A 651 61.48 -6.98 37.68
N LYS A 652 61.70 -6.84 39.00
CA LYS A 652 62.24 -5.60 39.60
C LYS A 652 63.60 -5.22 39.05
#